data_AF-A0A7Y5DRK3-F1
#
_entry.id   AF-A0A7Y5DRK3-F1
#
_cell.length_a   1.000
_cell.length_b   1.000
_cell.length_c   1.000
_cell.angle_alpha   90.00
_cell.angle_beta   90.00
_cell.angle_gamma   90.00
#
_symmetry.space_group_name_H-M   'P 1'
#
loop_
_entity.id
_entity.type
_entity.pdbx_description
1 polymer ?
#
loop_
_entity_poly.entity_id
_entity_poly.type
_entity_poly.pdbx_seq_one_letter_code
_entity_poly.pdbx_strand_id
1 'polypeptide(L)'
;MNDDPNIFFENSLDEIFDKFKKTDIPQNKPHNPYKFLDSYTLDDKDIFFGREKEIEELYRKYNSSNLLLVYGQSGTGKTSVINCGLLAKIPSQDIYPIFIRCGKKPIENLILELKKHSHSQSDDINLMITEIYSRKFKPVTLFFDQFEELFIFSGVNERKIIQNQLIKITNSNKRANIVIILREEYFACLSEFENDIPQIFNNRVRIEKMNRLQVKSVIENPLKICNIGIEEGINESIIEILCKQSHEIELTYLQILLDKLVQNALLEDPNNPQIKKEYLSKINDVGNILNDFLDEQINILPNSHDAEVILKAMVSSEGTKEPLKIDEISDRIKETGVEFTNELIHDLLQHFINLRIIKDKDEKDQYELKHDSLAKGVFQRMSLFEKEFIEAKRLINNRYNDFLKRQSLLDEKSLTFISSYEKRMVFSEEIKDFIKRSKRQLQLKKEEEQKFKDTLTSITYTNQIINAFLPSRKQFEENLKEYFIYIRPKELVGGDFYFLKKIENKVYLAVADSTGAGIPAALQSMLGLSLLNETITSNKLQAHEILNILRKKIITLLKQEETNSGDGYDMGLCIIDIGEKKMQFSNAFLPLYMFRDGKFTEFESKRIAIGYNPFFEGDIYQSCDIKLEKGDIFYLCTDGYANQMNGMTFQKYNTKRVRQLLQNIYTSPLETQPELLENEFLQWKGKYKQMDDILIVGFKVY
;
A
#
# COMPACT_ATOMS: atom_id res chain seq x y z
N MET A 1 -24.08 34.37 66.74
CA MET A 1 -24.00 35.58 65.91
C MET A 1 -23.45 35.12 64.58
N ASN A 2 -24.38 34.83 63.67
CA ASN A 2 -24.13 34.40 62.30
C ASN A 2 -24.18 35.66 61.46
N ASP A 3 -23.12 35.95 60.71
CA ASP A 3 -23.18 36.88 59.58
C ASP A 3 -23.15 36.03 58.30
N ASP A 4 -24.26 36.14 57.58
CA ASP A 4 -24.66 35.38 56.41
C ASP A 4 -24.16 36.11 55.14
N PRO A 5 -23.36 35.49 54.27
CA PRO A 5 -22.88 36.11 53.03
C PRO A 5 -23.86 35.93 51.85
N ASN A 6 -25.17 35.81 52.11
CA ASN A 6 -26.23 35.72 51.10
C ASN A 6 -26.85 37.08 50.75
N ILE A 7 -26.06 38.08 50.36
CA ILE A 7 -26.62 39.28 49.73
C ILE A 7 -25.75 39.67 48.53
N PHE A 8 -26.38 39.65 47.35
CA PHE A 8 -25.94 39.98 45.99
C PHE A 8 -25.80 38.79 45.04
N PHE A 9 -26.94 38.27 44.57
CA PHE A 9 -27.26 37.91 43.17
C PHE A 9 -28.73 37.44 43.12
N GLU A 10 -29.67 38.32 43.49
CA GLU A 10 -31.07 38.16 43.08
C GLU A 10 -31.22 38.82 41.70
N ASN A 11 -30.86 38.07 40.67
CA ASN A 11 -31.52 38.06 39.37
C ASN A 11 -31.37 36.61 38.91
N SER A 12 -32.48 35.91 38.66
CA SER A 12 -32.39 34.53 38.19
C SER A 12 -31.63 34.50 36.86
N LEU A 13 -30.78 33.51 36.65
CA LEU A 13 -30.12 33.29 35.36
C LEU A 13 -31.15 33.22 34.21
N ASP A 14 -32.38 32.77 34.50
CA ASP A 14 -33.52 32.79 33.58
C ASP A 14 -33.90 34.20 33.07
N GLU A 15 -33.77 35.27 33.87
CA GLU A 15 -34.01 36.65 33.42
C GLU A 15 -32.90 37.20 32.52
N ILE A 16 -31.67 36.66 32.64
CA ILE A 16 -30.55 36.97 31.73
C ILE A 16 -30.74 36.20 30.41
N PHE A 17 -31.25 34.97 30.46
CA PHE A 17 -31.46 34.12 29.28
C PHE A 17 -32.73 34.45 28.47
N ASP A 18 -33.78 35.00 29.09
CA ASP A 18 -34.97 35.46 28.34
C ASP A 18 -34.67 36.68 27.44
N LYS A 19 -33.56 37.40 27.68
CA LYS A 19 -33.05 38.45 26.77
C LYS A 19 -32.40 37.92 25.48
N PHE A 20 -32.19 36.61 25.35
CA PHE A 20 -31.60 35.98 24.15
C PHE A 20 -32.60 35.20 23.29
N LYS A 21 -33.90 35.32 23.54
CA LYS A 21 -34.91 34.97 22.53
C LYS A 21 -34.95 36.07 21.47
N LYS A 22 -34.79 35.67 20.20
CA LYS A 22 -34.99 36.48 18.98
C LYS A 22 -36.12 37.49 19.18
N THR A 23 -35.75 38.71 19.55
CA THR A 23 -36.59 39.89 19.56
C THR A 23 -35.84 40.88 18.70
N ASP A 24 -36.54 41.47 17.73
CA ASP A 24 -35.97 42.43 16.79
C ASP A 24 -35.14 43.46 17.55
N ILE A 25 -33.81 43.40 17.38
CA ILE A 25 -32.87 44.29 18.05
C ILE A 25 -33.12 45.70 17.50
N PRO A 26 -33.52 46.68 18.31
CA PRO A 26 -33.67 48.06 17.83
C PRO A 26 -32.31 48.56 17.33
N GLN A 27 -32.28 49.15 16.14
CA GLN A 27 -31.09 49.56 15.37
C GLN A 27 -30.12 50.55 16.04
N ASN A 28 -30.24 50.84 17.34
CA ASN A 28 -29.50 51.88 18.05
C ASN A 28 -28.89 51.48 19.41
N LYS A 29 -28.86 50.20 19.81
CA LYS A 29 -28.16 49.77 21.04
C LYS A 29 -26.82 49.08 20.74
N PRO A 30 -25.77 49.35 21.54
CA PRO A 30 -24.53 48.58 21.45
C PRO A 30 -24.78 47.09 21.66
N HIS A 31 -24.26 46.28 20.74
CA HIS A 31 -24.37 44.83 20.77
C HIS A 31 -23.14 44.20 20.13
N ASN A 32 -22.85 42.95 20.47
CA ASN A 32 -21.65 42.28 20.01
C ASN A 32 -21.79 41.84 18.54
N PRO A 33 -20.93 42.34 17.61
CA PRO A 33 -20.98 41.94 16.20
C PRO A 33 -20.33 40.58 15.92
N TYR A 34 -19.54 40.04 16.85
CA TYR A 34 -18.74 38.85 16.61
C TYR A 34 -19.49 37.59 17.05
N LYS A 35 -19.61 36.62 16.14
CA LYS A 35 -20.44 35.42 16.36
C LYS A 35 -19.72 34.25 17.06
N PHE A 36 -18.64 34.53 17.77
CA PHE A 36 -17.78 33.51 18.42
C PHE A 36 -17.27 32.42 17.45
N LEU A 37 -17.89 31.23 17.41
CA LEU A 37 -17.55 30.12 16.50
C LEU A 37 -18.60 29.90 15.39
N ASP A 38 -19.69 30.66 15.41
CA ASP A 38 -20.75 30.53 14.42
C ASP A 38 -20.37 31.26 13.12
N SER A 39 -20.81 30.71 11.99
CA SER A 39 -20.63 31.33 10.68
C SER A 39 -21.54 32.56 10.51
N TYR A 40 -21.06 33.54 9.76
CA TYR A 40 -21.87 34.69 9.34
C TYR A 40 -22.88 34.24 8.27
N THR A 41 -24.11 34.72 8.38
CA THR A 41 -25.23 34.47 7.47
C THR A 41 -25.61 35.78 6.75
N LEU A 42 -26.59 35.70 5.85
CA LEU A 42 -27.07 36.85 5.08
C LEU A 42 -27.59 38.00 5.98
N ASP A 43 -28.14 37.67 7.15
CA ASP A 43 -28.64 38.64 8.12
C ASP A 43 -27.51 39.48 8.74
N ASP A 44 -26.28 38.97 8.72
CA ASP A 44 -25.10 39.63 9.30
C ASP A 44 -24.33 40.48 8.26
N LYS A 45 -24.88 40.69 7.06
CA LYS A 45 -24.16 41.36 5.95
C LYS A 45 -23.63 42.75 6.31
N ASP A 46 -24.33 43.47 7.19
CA ASP A 46 -24.00 44.84 7.54
C ASP A 46 -22.80 44.88 8.51
N ILE A 47 -22.46 43.76 9.15
CA ILE A 47 -21.34 43.61 10.07
C ILE A 47 -20.21 42.71 9.51
N PHE A 48 -20.27 42.32 8.24
CA PHE A 48 -19.30 41.42 7.60
C PHE A 48 -18.32 42.18 6.69
N PHE A 49 -17.05 42.29 7.12
CA PHE A 49 -16.02 43.10 6.46
C PHE A 49 -14.71 42.34 6.17
N GLY A 50 -13.84 42.94 5.36
CA GLY A 50 -12.47 42.48 5.12
C GLY A 50 -12.34 41.41 4.04
N ARG A 51 -13.41 41.09 3.32
CA ARG A 51 -13.47 40.08 2.25
C ARG A 51 -13.96 40.63 0.91
N GLU A 52 -13.89 41.95 0.73
CA GLU A 52 -14.50 42.64 -0.40
C GLU A 52 -13.94 42.15 -1.76
N LYS A 53 -12.62 41.94 -1.84
CA LYS A 53 -11.95 41.45 -3.06
C LYS A 53 -12.33 40.01 -3.38
N GLU A 54 -12.32 39.13 -2.39
CA GLU A 54 -12.68 37.73 -2.54
C GLU A 54 -14.16 37.57 -2.93
N ILE A 55 -15.05 38.37 -2.33
CA ILE A 55 -16.48 38.39 -2.68
C ILE A 55 -16.67 38.86 -4.13
N GLU A 56 -15.92 39.88 -4.58
CA GLU A 56 -15.93 40.30 -5.98
C GLU A 56 -15.48 39.21 -6.95
N GLU A 57 -14.39 38.52 -6.64
CA GLU A 57 -13.89 37.43 -7.45
C GLU A 57 -14.87 36.26 -7.50
N LEU A 58 -15.39 35.85 -6.34
CA LEU A 58 -16.42 34.81 -6.24
C LEU A 58 -17.66 35.15 -7.07
N TYR A 59 -18.15 36.39 -6.98
CA TYR A 59 -19.32 36.83 -7.76
C TYR A 59 -19.04 36.79 -9.28
N ARG A 60 -17.86 37.24 -9.72
CA ARG A 60 -17.46 37.14 -11.15
C ARG A 60 -17.38 35.69 -11.61
N LYS A 61 -16.75 34.82 -10.82
CA LYS A 61 -16.55 33.40 -11.14
C LYS A 61 -17.86 32.61 -11.12
N TYR A 62 -18.75 32.90 -10.16
CA TYR A 62 -20.10 32.36 -10.07
C TYR A 62 -20.91 32.65 -11.34
N ASN A 63 -20.83 33.88 -11.87
CA ASN A 63 -21.54 34.24 -13.10
C ASN A 63 -20.89 33.69 -14.39
N SER A 64 -19.65 33.19 -14.32
CA SER A 64 -18.90 32.74 -15.50
C SER A 64 -19.12 31.27 -15.90
N SER A 65 -19.58 30.43 -14.97
CA SER A 65 -19.84 29.01 -15.20
C SER A 65 -20.87 28.48 -14.20
N ASN A 66 -21.57 27.40 -14.57
CA ASN A 66 -22.54 26.72 -13.71
C ASN A 66 -21.88 25.79 -12.66
N LEU A 67 -20.55 25.68 -12.65
CA LEU A 67 -19.79 24.98 -11.62
C LEU A 67 -18.69 25.91 -11.09
N LEU A 68 -18.63 26.09 -9.78
CA LEU A 68 -17.62 26.88 -9.08
C LEU A 68 -17.01 26.06 -7.95
N LEU A 69 -15.68 25.90 -7.96
CA LEU A 69 -14.95 25.32 -6.84
C LEU A 69 -14.39 26.43 -5.94
N VAL A 70 -14.77 26.41 -4.66
CA VAL A 70 -14.28 27.30 -3.62
C VAL A 70 -13.46 26.48 -2.64
N TYR A 71 -12.19 26.79 -2.49
CA TYR A 71 -11.30 26.02 -1.62
C TYR A 71 -10.37 26.91 -0.80
N GLY A 72 -9.78 26.34 0.25
CA GLY A 72 -8.84 27.06 1.12
C GLY A 72 -8.60 26.30 2.42
N GLN A 73 -7.59 26.71 3.17
CA GLN A 73 -7.24 26.10 4.46
C GLN A 73 -8.42 26.13 5.44
N SER A 74 -8.39 25.25 6.46
CA SER A 74 -9.36 25.31 7.55
C SER A 74 -9.27 26.67 8.28
N GLY A 75 -10.38 27.18 8.80
CA GLY A 75 -10.40 28.47 9.50
C GLY A 75 -10.34 29.72 8.62
N THR A 76 -10.25 29.63 7.29
CA THR A 76 -10.27 30.82 6.40
C THR A 76 -11.66 31.45 6.23
N GLY A 77 -12.72 30.88 6.81
CA GLY A 77 -14.07 31.44 6.78
C GLY A 77 -14.84 31.19 5.49
N LYS A 78 -14.51 30.13 4.73
CA LYS A 78 -15.17 29.75 3.46
C LYS A 78 -16.70 29.82 3.54
N THR A 79 -17.32 29.13 4.50
CA THR A 79 -18.78 29.10 4.69
C THR A 79 -19.35 30.51 4.95
N SER A 80 -18.68 31.33 5.77
CA SER A 80 -19.09 32.72 6.03
C SER A 80 -18.99 33.61 4.78
N VAL A 81 -17.90 33.48 4.00
CA VAL A 81 -17.72 34.24 2.75
C VAL A 81 -18.79 33.88 1.73
N ILE A 82 -19.27 32.63 1.70
CA ILE A 82 -20.35 32.19 0.83
C ILE A 82 -21.72 32.65 1.36
N ASN A 83 -22.06 32.28 2.59
CA ASN A 83 -23.39 32.47 3.18
C ASN A 83 -23.73 33.94 3.43
N CYS A 84 -22.72 34.73 3.78
CA CYS A 84 -22.86 36.16 4.00
C CYS A 84 -22.42 36.93 2.75
N GLY A 85 -21.14 36.81 2.37
CA GLY A 85 -20.54 37.65 1.33
C GLY A 85 -21.10 37.45 -0.08
N LEU A 86 -21.00 36.25 -0.64
CA LEU A 86 -21.45 35.94 -2.00
C LEU A 86 -22.96 36.11 -2.11
N LEU A 87 -23.74 35.54 -1.17
CA LEU A 87 -25.20 35.66 -1.20
C LEU A 87 -25.68 37.10 -1.03
N ALA A 88 -25.02 37.95 -0.24
CA ALA A 88 -25.39 39.37 -0.13
C ALA A 88 -25.18 40.14 -1.44
N LYS A 89 -24.24 39.68 -2.29
CA LYS A 89 -23.92 40.33 -3.57
C LYS A 89 -24.82 39.86 -4.72
N ILE A 90 -25.37 38.65 -4.65
CA ILE A 90 -26.27 38.14 -5.68
C ILE A 90 -27.69 38.69 -5.39
N PRO A 91 -28.34 39.34 -6.37
CA PRO A 91 -29.72 39.79 -6.19
C PRO A 91 -30.62 38.61 -5.78
N SER A 92 -31.47 38.79 -4.78
CA SER A 92 -32.31 37.72 -4.24
C SER A 92 -33.29 37.12 -5.27
N GLN A 93 -33.49 37.78 -6.42
CA GLN A 93 -34.31 37.32 -7.54
C GLN A 93 -33.54 36.36 -8.47
N ASP A 94 -32.20 36.39 -8.45
CA ASP A 94 -31.36 35.65 -9.38
C ASP A 94 -30.83 34.33 -8.81
N ILE A 95 -31.20 34.01 -7.57
CA ILE A 95 -30.72 32.81 -6.88
C ILE A 95 -31.78 32.21 -5.95
N TYR A 96 -31.85 30.88 -5.96
CA TYR A 96 -32.50 30.07 -4.94
C TYR A 96 -31.44 29.12 -4.33
N PRO A 97 -30.82 29.50 -3.20
CA PRO A 97 -29.74 28.74 -2.59
C PRO A 97 -30.27 27.51 -1.86
N ILE A 98 -29.63 26.36 -2.05
CA ILE A 98 -29.88 25.11 -1.33
C ILE A 98 -28.53 24.61 -0.81
N PHE A 99 -28.40 24.46 0.49
CA PHE A 99 -27.18 24.04 1.15
C PHE A 99 -27.21 22.56 1.46
N ILE A 100 -26.24 21.82 0.93
CA ILE A 100 -26.10 20.38 1.07
C ILE A 100 -24.82 20.09 1.82
N ARG A 101 -24.94 19.35 2.93
CA ARG A 101 -23.79 18.75 3.61
C ARG A 101 -23.52 17.38 3.04
N CYS A 102 -22.28 17.07 2.64
CA CYS A 102 -21.94 15.79 2.02
C CYS A 102 -22.08 14.60 2.98
N GLY A 103 -21.45 14.63 4.16
CA GLY A 103 -21.52 13.55 5.16
C GLY A 103 -21.18 12.16 4.65
N LYS A 104 -21.59 11.12 5.40
CA LYS A 104 -21.37 9.70 5.05
C LYS A 104 -22.12 9.28 3.76
N LYS A 105 -23.29 9.87 3.50
CA LYS A 105 -24.23 9.51 2.44
C LYS A 105 -24.71 10.74 1.64
N PRO A 106 -23.87 11.27 0.74
CA PRO A 106 -24.09 12.54 0.05
C PRO A 106 -25.31 12.55 -0.87
N ILE A 107 -25.65 11.42 -1.49
CA ILE A 107 -26.82 11.34 -2.38
C ILE A 107 -28.12 11.38 -1.58
N GLU A 108 -28.20 10.62 -0.50
CA GLU A 108 -29.35 10.66 0.40
C GLU A 108 -29.53 12.08 0.97
N ASN A 109 -28.44 12.76 1.35
CA ASN A 109 -28.47 14.14 1.83
C ASN A 109 -28.98 15.12 0.77
N LEU A 110 -28.49 15.00 -0.47
CA LEU A 110 -28.93 15.84 -1.59
C LEU A 110 -30.43 15.67 -1.87
N ILE A 111 -30.91 14.43 -1.94
CA ILE A 111 -32.34 14.14 -2.18
C ILE A 111 -33.19 14.67 -1.04
N LEU A 112 -32.79 14.43 0.22
CA LEU A 112 -33.50 14.88 1.41
C LEU A 112 -33.63 16.41 1.43
N GLU A 113 -32.56 17.12 1.10
CA GLU A 113 -32.58 18.59 1.07
C GLU A 113 -33.46 19.12 -0.07
N LEU A 114 -33.37 18.53 -1.26
CA LEU A 114 -34.24 18.91 -2.38
C LEU A 114 -35.73 18.65 -2.08
N LYS A 115 -36.06 17.58 -1.34
CA LYS A 115 -37.45 17.26 -0.95
C LYS A 115 -38.07 18.31 -0.03
N LYS A 116 -37.27 19.05 0.75
CA LYS A 116 -37.77 20.17 1.56
C LYS A 116 -38.30 21.32 0.69
N HIS A 117 -37.84 21.40 -0.56
CA HIS A 117 -38.16 22.50 -1.48
C HIS A 117 -39.03 22.07 -2.68
N SER A 118 -39.12 20.78 -2.97
CA SER A 118 -39.91 20.17 -4.06
C SER A 118 -41.12 19.40 -3.50
N HIS A 119 -42.20 19.24 -4.29
CA HIS A 119 -43.32 18.32 -3.95
C HIS A 119 -43.32 17.05 -4.81
N SER A 120 -42.24 16.82 -5.55
CA SER A 120 -42.06 15.60 -6.34
C SER A 120 -42.07 14.36 -5.46
N GLN A 121 -42.84 13.35 -5.86
CA GLN A 121 -42.77 12.00 -5.28
C GLN A 121 -41.62 11.16 -5.86
N SER A 122 -40.96 11.65 -6.91
CA SER A 122 -39.80 11.00 -7.53
C SER A 122 -38.49 11.46 -6.87
N ASP A 123 -37.56 10.52 -6.71
CA ASP A 123 -36.17 10.75 -6.27
C ASP A 123 -35.24 11.22 -7.41
N ASP A 124 -35.78 11.54 -8.59
CA ASP A 124 -35.01 12.11 -9.69
C ASP A 124 -34.65 13.59 -9.40
N ILE A 125 -33.37 13.81 -9.10
CA ILE A 125 -32.79 15.11 -8.77
C ILE A 125 -33.07 16.18 -9.84
N ASN A 126 -32.99 15.84 -11.14
CA ASN A 126 -33.20 16.83 -12.20
C ASN A 126 -34.66 17.25 -12.32
N LEU A 127 -35.59 16.32 -12.10
CA LEU A 127 -37.01 16.64 -12.03
C LEU A 127 -37.30 17.57 -10.85
N MET A 128 -36.73 17.27 -9.68
CA MET A 128 -36.89 18.10 -8.48
C MET A 128 -36.35 19.52 -8.68
N ILE A 129 -35.14 19.66 -9.24
CA ILE A 129 -34.55 20.96 -9.59
C ILE A 129 -35.44 21.72 -10.58
N THR A 130 -35.96 21.03 -11.61
CA THR A 130 -36.84 21.65 -12.62
C THR A 130 -38.15 22.12 -12.03
N GLU A 131 -38.73 21.36 -11.10
CA GLU A 131 -39.94 21.75 -10.38
C GLU A 131 -39.68 22.97 -9.49
N ILE A 132 -38.60 22.96 -8.69
CA ILE A 132 -38.22 24.08 -7.81
C ILE A 132 -38.05 25.35 -8.64
N TYR A 133 -37.30 25.27 -9.74
CA TYR A 133 -37.11 26.38 -10.67
C TYR A 133 -38.45 26.90 -11.21
N SER A 134 -39.34 26.00 -11.66
CA SER A 134 -40.63 26.38 -12.25
C SER A 134 -41.59 27.02 -11.24
N ARG A 135 -41.47 26.69 -9.95
CA ARG A 135 -42.33 27.21 -8.88
C ARG A 135 -41.80 28.51 -8.28
N LYS A 136 -40.48 28.60 -8.12
CA LYS A 136 -39.82 29.78 -7.52
C LYS A 136 -39.49 30.84 -8.55
N PHE A 137 -39.43 30.48 -9.84
CA PHE A 137 -38.97 31.33 -10.94
C PHE A 137 -37.57 31.92 -10.70
N LYS A 138 -36.70 31.15 -10.04
CA LYS A 138 -35.32 31.53 -9.71
C LYS A 138 -34.35 30.38 -10.04
N PRO A 139 -33.16 30.67 -10.59
CA PRO A 139 -32.10 29.67 -10.77
C PRO A 139 -31.74 28.99 -9.44
N VAL A 140 -31.71 27.65 -9.43
CA VAL A 140 -31.35 26.89 -8.23
C VAL A 140 -29.83 26.88 -8.10
N THR A 141 -29.29 27.15 -6.91
CA THR A 141 -27.85 26.97 -6.66
C THR A 141 -27.65 25.96 -5.55
N LEU A 142 -26.96 24.87 -5.87
CA LEU A 142 -26.61 23.80 -4.94
C LEU A 142 -25.23 24.10 -4.35
N PHE A 143 -25.19 24.45 -3.07
CA PHE A 143 -23.96 24.65 -2.31
C PHE A 143 -23.61 23.36 -1.60
N PHE A 144 -22.58 22.66 -2.06
CA PHE A 144 -22.05 21.50 -1.36
C PHE A 144 -20.99 21.96 -0.37
N ASP A 145 -21.37 22.09 0.90
CA ASP A 145 -20.45 22.44 1.99
C ASP A 145 -19.77 21.19 2.55
N GLN A 146 -18.54 21.38 3.04
CA GLN A 146 -17.65 20.32 3.53
C GLN A 146 -17.54 19.14 2.55
N PHE A 147 -17.28 19.43 1.27
CA PHE A 147 -17.21 18.41 0.23
C PHE A 147 -16.10 17.37 0.50
N GLU A 148 -15.12 17.69 1.33
CA GLU A 148 -14.09 16.76 1.79
C GLU A 148 -14.66 15.53 2.51
N GLU A 149 -15.82 15.65 3.16
CA GLU A 149 -16.49 14.55 3.88
C GLU A 149 -16.77 13.35 2.96
N LEU A 150 -16.93 13.61 1.66
CA LEU A 150 -17.04 12.58 0.63
C LEU A 150 -15.82 11.67 0.58
N PHE A 151 -14.62 12.23 0.71
CA PHE A 151 -13.35 11.49 0.64
C PHE A 151 -13.01 10.84 1.96
N ILE A 152 -13.44 11.44 3.08
CA ILE A 152 -13.20 10.94 4.44
C ILE A 152 -14.12 9.76 4.75
N PHE A 153 -15.41 9.89 4.46
CA PHE A 153 -16.43 8.95 4.96
C PHE A 153 -17.05 8.06 3.89
N SER A 154 -17.10 8.49 2.63
CA SER A 154 -17.82 7.76 1.59
C SER A 154 -16.92 6.80 0.81
N GLY A 155 -17.44 5.59 0.58
CA GLY A 155 -16.78 4.59 -0.27
C GLY A 155 -16.80 4.94 -1.75
N VAL A 156 -15.93 4.29 -2.54
CA VAL A 156 -15.76 4.52 -3.99
C VAL A 156 -17.09 4.49 -4.78
N ASN A 157 -18.00 3.58 -4.45
CA ASN A 157 -19.30 3.48 -5.14
C ASN A 157 -20.13 4.76 -4.93
N GLU A 158 -20.23 5.23 -3.69
CA GLU A 158 -20.98 6.43 -3.34
C GLU A 158 -20.37 7.68 -4.02
N ARG A 159 -19.04 7.76 -4.07
CA ARG A 159 -18.31 8.81 -4.80
C ARG A 159 -18.63 8.82 -6.29
N LYS A 160 -18.70 7.64 -6.92
CA LYS A 160 -19.12 7.51 -8.32
C LYS A 160 -20.58 7.90 -8.53
N ILE A 161 -21.47 7.59 -7.58
CA ILE A 161 -22.89 7.98 -7.71
C ILE A 161 -23.01 9.51 -7.65
N ILE A 162 -22.39 10.19 -6.68
CA ILE A 162 -22.42 11.66 -6.61
C ILE A 162 -21.74 12.29 -7.83
N GLN A 163 -20.61 11.75 -8.29
CA GLN A 163 -19.96 12.18 -9.53
C GLN A 163 -20.91 12.12 -10.73
N ASN A 164 -21.57 10.98 -10.94
CA ASN A 164 -22.55 10.82 -12.01
C ASN A 164 -23.73 11.81 -11.91
N GLN A 165 -24.17 12.14 -10.70
CA GLN A 165 -25.22 13.14 -10.52
C GLN A 165 -24.74 14.56 -10.78
N LEU A 166 -23.55 14.94 -10.33
CA LEU A 166 -22.95 16.24 -10.63
C LEU A 166 -22.78 16.44 -12.15
N ILE A 167 -22.36 15.40 -12.87
CA ILE A 167 -22.28 15.40 -14.35
C ILE A 167 -23.66 15.64 -14.97
N LYS A 168 -24.69 14.94 -14.48
CA LYS A 168 -26.06 15.11 -14.99
C LYS A 168 -26.56 16.53 -14.77
N ILE A 169 -26.38 17.08 -13.56
CA ILE A 169 -26.85 18.43 -13.19
C ILE A 169 -26.10 19.50 -14.01
N THR A 170 -24.78 19.37 -14.17
CA THR A 170 -23.97 20.31 -14.95
C THR A 170 -24.30 20.28 -16.44
N ASN A 171 -24.66 19.12 -16.99
CA ASN A 171 -25.04 18.96 -18.40
C ASN A 171 -26.51 19.32 -18.67
N SER A 172 -27.40 19.20 -17.68
CA SER A 172 -28.81 19.54 -17.83
C SER A 172 -29.04 21.06 -17.71
N ASN A 173 -28.97 21.77 -18.84
CA ASN A 173 -29.50 23.11 -19.11
C ASN A 173 -29.56 24.10 -17.92
N LYS A 174 -28.61 25.07 -17.84
CA LYS A 174 -28.61 26.45 -17.27
C LYS A 174 -29.52 26.86 -16.08
N ARG A 175 -30.26 25.96 -15.45
CA ARG A 175 -31.28 26.21 -14.41
C ARG A 175 -30.76 25.87 -13.02
N ALA A 176 -29.61 25.21 -12.95
CA ALA A 176 -28.89 24.90 -11.73
C ALA A 176 -27.42 25.31 -11.82
N ASN A 177 -26.94 25.97 -10.78
CA ASN A 177 -25.52 26.22 -10.53
C ASN A 177 -25.05 25.33 -9.37
N ILE A 178 -23.80 24.90 -9.40
CA ILE A 178 -23.17 24.09 -8.36
C ILE A 178 -21.98 24.87 -7.80
N VAL A 179 -21.94 25.02 -6.48
CA VAL A 179 -20.80 25.58 -5.76
C VAL A 179 -20.28 24.51 -4.82
N ILE A 180 -19.04 24.04 -5.07
CA ILE A 180 -18.36 23.05 -4.23
C ILE A 180 -17.45 23.80 -3.27
N ILE A 181 -17.62 23.57 -1.96
CA ILE A 181 -16.78 24.16 -0.92
C ILE A 181 -15.91 23.05 -0.34
N LEU A 182 -14.58 23.22 -0.41
CA LEU A 182 -13.62 22.16 -0.10
C LEU A 182 -12.45 22.68 0.76
N ARG A 183 -11.93 21.84 1.65
CA ARG A 183 -10.62 22.07 2.28
C ARG A 183 -9.46 21.87 1.31
N GLU A 184 -8.50 22.78 1.35
CA GLU A 184 -7.35 22.76 0.42
C GLU A 184 -6.56 21.44 0.44
N GLU A 185 -6.40 20.78 1.59
CA GLU A 185 -5.71 19.49 1.69
C GLU A 185 -6.36 18.35 0.88
N TYR A 186 -7.67 18.43 0.61
CA TYR A 186 -8.41 17.45 -0.21
C TYR A 186 -8.51 17.87 -1.68
N PHE A 187 -7.89 18.98 -2.08
CA PHE A 187 -7.92 19.47 -3.46
C PHE A 187 -7.43 18.41 -4.46
N ALA A 188 -6.39 17.65 -4.11
CA ALA A 188 -5.86 16.58 -4.95
C ALA A 188 -6.84 15.41 -5.13
N CYS A 189 -7.72 15.15 -4.15
CA CYS A 189 -8.73 14.09 -4.21
C CYS A 189 -9.79 14.37 -5.29
N LEU A 190 -9.99 15.64 -5.68
CA LEU A 190 -10.88 16.00 -6.80
C LEU A 190 -10.38 15.51 -8.16
N SER A 191 -9.14 15.05 -8.28
CA SER A 191 -8.63 14.43 -9.52
C SER A 191 -9.46 13.20 -9.93
N GLU A 192 -10.12 12.53 -8.99
CA GLU A 192 -11.09 11.46 -9.27
C GLU A 192 -12.22 11.94 -10.21
N PHE A 193 -12.56 13.23 -10.17
CA PHE A 193 -13.64 13.86 -10.94
C PHE A 193 -13.16 14.47 -12.26
N GLU A 194 -11.85 14.62 -12.47
CA GLU A 194 -11.28 15.41 -13.57
C GLU A 194 -11.60 14.83 -14.95
N ASN A 195 -11.56 13.51 -15.09
CA ASN A 195 -11.82 12.82 -16.36
C ASN A 195 -13.25 13.07 -16.86
N ASP A 196 -14.21 13.14 -15.93
CA ASP A 196 -15.64 13.20 -16.25
C ASP A 196 -16.25 14.60 -16.08
N ILE A 197 -15.61 15.47 -15.29
CA ILE A 197 -15.94 16.89 -15.12
C ILE A 197 -14.67 17.74 -15.34
N PRO A 198 -14.18 17.88 -16.59
CA PRO A 198 -12.93 18.59 -16.87
C PRO A 198 -12.93 20.07 -16.42
N GLN A 199 -14.12 20.66 -16.26
CA GLN A 199 -14.27 22.05 -15.82
C GLN A 199 -14.13 22.24 -14.31
N ILE A 200 -14.05 21.16 -13.51
CA ILE A 200 -14.02 21.23 -12.03
C ILE A 200 -12.84 22.05 -11.51
N PHE A 201 -11.72 22.06 -12.22
CA PHE A 201 -10.55 22.87 -11.87
C PHE A 201 -10.49 24.22 -12.59
N ASN A 202 -11.23 24.42 -13.68
CA ASN A 202 -11.11 25.61 -14.52
C ASN A 202 -11.73 26.85 -13.88
N ASN A 203 -12.87 26.68 -13.19
CA ASN A 203 -13.56 27.75 -12.50
C ASN A 203 -13.45 27.59 -10.98
N ARG A 204 -12.37 28.13 -10.42
CA ARG A 204 -12.07 28.02 -8.98
C ARG A 204 -11.68 29.36 -8.35
N VAL A 205 -11.94 29.49 -7.05
CA VAL A 205 -11.48 30.58 -6.20
C VAL A 205 -10.86 30.00 -4.93
N ARG A 206 -9.65 30.45 -4.60
CA ARG A 206 -8.96 30.11 -3.36
C ARG A 206 -9.21 31.19 -2.32
N ILE A 207 -9.75 30.83 -1.16
CA ILE A 207 -9.94 31.74 -0.04
C ILE A 207 -8.68 31.73 0.82
N GLU A 208 -7.89 32.78 0.67
CA GLU A 208 -6.64 32.99 1.40
C GLU A 208 -6.90 33.38 2.87
N LYS A 209 -5.88 33.24 3.72
CA LYS A 209 -5.89 33.82 5.06
C LYS A 209 -5.91 35.35 4.97
N MET A 210 -6.53 35.99 5.96
CA MET A 210 -6.62 37.44 5.99
C MET A 210 -5.25 38.07 6.23
N ASN A 211 -4.94 39.11 5.47
CA ASN A 211 -3.79 39.97 5.75
C ASN A 211 -4.11 41.01 6.84
N ARG A 212 -3.08 41.73 7.31
CA ARG A 212 -3.21 42.73 8.38
C ARG A 212 -4.24 43.83 8.08
N LEU A 213 -4.38 44.25 6.82
CA LEU A 213 -5.35 45.28 6.42
C LEU A 213 -6.78 44.76 6.49
N GLN A 214 -7.01 43.52 6.04
CA GLN A 214 -8.32 42.87 6.13
C GLN A 214 -8.74 42.68 7.59
N VAL A 215 -7.81 42.25 8.45
CA VAL A 215 -8.07 42.10 9.89
C VAL A 215 -8.39 43.44 10.53
N LYS A 216 -7.68 44.52 10.19
CA LYS A 216 -8.02 45.87 10.68
C LYS A 216 -9.43 46.28 10.30
N SER A 217 -9.88 45.97 9.08
CA SER A 217 -11.26 46.21 8.62
C SER A 217 -12.29 45.41 9.44
N VAL A 218 -11.99 44.14 9.75
CA VAL A 218 -12.84 43.24 10.56
C VAL A 218 -12.94 43.70 12.01
N ILE A 219 -11.92 44.37 12.53
CA ILE A 219 -11.96 44.92 13.89
C ILE A 219 -12.77 46.22 13.89
N GLU A 220 -12.38 47.21 13.06
CA GLU A 220 -12.92 48.56 13.21
C GLU A 220 -14.35 48.73 12.69
N ASN A 221 -14.69 48.14 11.54
CA ASN A 221 -15.92 48.48 10.84
C ASN A 221 -17.19 47.91 11.53
N PRO A 222 -17.20 46.65 12.01
CA PRO A 222 -18.34 46.16 12.79
C PRO A 222 -18.53 46.95 14.09
N LEU A 223 -17.46 47.29 14.79
CA LEU A 223 -17.53 48.06 16.04
C LEU A 223 -18.13 49.45 15.82
N LYS A 224 -17.75 50.13 14.72
CA LYS A 224 -18.34 51.42 14.33
C LYS A 224 -19.85 51.32 14.08
N ILE A 225 -20.31 50.24 13.44
CA ILE A 225 -21.75 50.02 13.17
C ILE A 225 -22.52 49.69 14.45
N CYS A 226 -21.91 48.93 15.34
CA CYS A 226 -22.50 48.55 16.62
C CYS A 226 -22.29 49.59 17.73
N ASN A 227 -21.80 50.80 17.42
CA ASN A 227 -21.52 51.88 18.40
C ASN A 227 -20.64 51.43 19.58
N ILE A 228 -19.57 50.68 19.30
CA ILE A 228 -18.58 50.24 20.30
C ILE A 228 -17.26 50.99 20.05
N GLY A 229 -16.75 51.68 21.07
CA GLY A 229 -15.48 52.38 21.00
C GLY A 229 -14.28 51.42 21.07
N ILE A 230 -13.17 51.80 20.46
CA ILE A 230 -11.89 51.08 20.57
C ILE A 230 -10.77 52.08 20.85
N GLU A 231 -9.95 51.80 21.88
CA GLU A 231 -8.79 52.62 22.21
C GLU A 231 -7.73 52.59 21.10
N GLU A 232 -7.02 53.70 20.91
CA GLU A 232 -6.02 53.85 19.86
C GLU A 232 -4.85 52.85 20.04
N GLY A 233 -4.42 52.21 18.94
CA GLY A 233 -3.31 51.25 18.95
C GLY A 233 -3.64 49.84 19.45
N ILE A 234 -4.90 49.57 19.86
CA ILE A 234 -5.35 48.20 20.18
C ILE A 234 -5.34 47.30 18.95
N ASN A 235 -5.67 47.82 17.77
CA ASN A 235 -5.74 47.04 16.52
C ASN A 235 -4.40 46.38 16.21
N GLU A 236 -3.32 47.15 16.26
CA GLU A 236 -1.96 46.67 16.06
C GLU A 236 -1.57 45.66 17.15
N SER A 237 -1.97 45.91 18.40
CA SER A 237 -1.72 44.99 19.53
C SER A 237 -2.41 43.64 19.33
N ILE A 238 -3.69 43.62 18.93
CA ILE A 238 -4.46 42.39 18.62
C ILE A 238 -3.78 41.61 17.49
N ILE A 239 -3.38 42.30 16.42
CA ILE A 239 -2.74 41.67 15.26
C ILE A 239 -1.37 41.09 15.65
N GLU A 240 -0.55 41.82 16.42
CA GLU A 240 0.75 41.33 16.88
C GLU A 240 0.62 40.09 17.76
N ILE A 241 -0.35 40.11 18.67
CA ILE A 241 -0.65 39.00 19.56
C ILE A 241 -1.05 37.74 18.76
N LEU A 242 -1.88 37.89 17.71
CA LEU A 242 -2.25 36.77 16.83
C LEU A 242 -1.09 36.30 15.93
N CYS A 243 -0.21 37.20 15.47
CA CYS A 243 0.91 36.86 14.59
C CYS A 243 2.11 36.23 15.31
N LYS A 244 2.31 36.48 16.62
CA LYS A 244 3.48 36.00 17.39
C LYS A 244 3.66 34.47 17.37
N GLN A 245 2.59 33.70 17.14
CA GLN A 245 2.65 32.24 17.24
C GLN A 245 2.69 31.49 15.89
N SER A 246 1.93 31.93 14.88
CA SER A 246 1.73 31.15 13.64
C SER A 246 2.27 31.81 12.37
N HIS A 247 2.91 32.99 12.46
CA HIS A 247 3.26 33.88 11.33
C HIS A 247 2.04 34.36 10.49
N GLU A 248 0.90 33.66 10.58
CA GLU A 248 -0.36 33.91 9.89
C GLU A 248 -1.50 34.09 10.90
N ILE A 249 -2.56 34.81 10.52
CA ILE A 249 -3.70 35.12 11.40
C ILE A 249 -4.81 34.08 11.18
N GLU A 250 -5.14 33.32 12.22
CA GLU A 250 -6.27 32.38 12.24
C GLU A 250 -7.57 33.10 12.63
N LEU A 251 -8.58 33.07 11.76
CA LEU A 251 -9.83 33.82 11.97
C LEU A 251 -10.63 33.33 13.17
N THR A 252 -10.56 32.03 13.47
CA THR A 252 -11.23 31.45 14.62
C THR A 252 -10.72 32.08 15.93
N TYR A 253 -9.41 32.28 16.06
CA TYR A 253 -8.82 32.95 17.22
C TYR A 253 -9.18 34.43 17.26
N LEU A 254 -9.13 35.11 16.10
CA LEU A 254 -9.55 36.51 16.00
C LEU A 254 -11.00 36.70 16.46
N GLN A 255 -11.93 35.86 15.99
CA GLN A 255 -13.35 35.99 16.31
C GLN A 255 -13.64 35.74 17.80
N ILE A 256 -12.96 34.76 18.42
CA ILE A 256 -13.09 34.50 19.86
C ILE A 256 -12.49 35.64 20.69
N LEU A 257 -11.31 36.11 20.31
CA LEU A 257 -10.65 37.21 21.00
C LEU A 257 -11.53 38.47 20.98
N LEU A 258 -12.04 38.82 19.80
CA LEU A 258 -12.90 39.99 19.63
C LEU A 258 -14.24 39.84 20.36
N ASP A 259 -14.84 38.66 20.34
CA ASP A 259 -16.04 38.35 21.13
C ASP A 259 -15.80 38.56 22.64
N LYS A 260 -14.71 38.01 23.20
CA LYS A 260 -14.33 38.21 24.62
C LYS A 260 -14.08 39.69 24.94
N LEU A 261 -13.37 40.42 24.08
CA LEU A 261 -13.07 41.84 24.29
C LEU A 261 -14.33 42.71 24.28
N VAL A 262 -15.25 42.44 23.37
CA VAL A 262 -16.52 43.15 23.29
C VAL A 262 -17.44 42.80 24.46
N GLN A 263 -17.50 41.53 24.88
CA GLN A 263 -18.25 41.14 26.06
C GLN A 263 -17.76 41.86 27.32
N ASN A 264 -16.44 41.94 27.52
CA ASN A 264 -15.87 42.70 28.64
C ASN A 264 -16.25 44.19 28.59
N ALA A 265 -16.19 44.81 27.40
CA ALA A 265 -16.58 46.20 27.22
C ALA A 265 -18.07 46.44 27.51
N LEU A 266 -18.95 45.53 27.07
CA LEU A 266 -20.39 45.59 27.30
C LEU A 266 -20.78 45.33 28.76
N LEU A 267 -20.03 44.47 29.46
CA LEU A 267 -20.23 44.21 30.90
C LEU A 267 -19.79 45.40 31.75
N GLU A 268 -18.76 46.13 31.33
CA GLU A 268 -18.27 47.30 32.05
C GLU A 268 -19.16 48.54 31.83
N ASP A 269 -19.54 48.84 30.58
CA ASP A 269 -20.48 49.91 30.25
C ASP A 269 -21.43 49.49 29.11
N PRO A 270 -22.68 49.10 29.41
CA PRO A 270 -23.65 48.69 28.40
C PRO A 270 -24.12 49.81 27.45
N ASN A 271 -23.97 51.09 27.84
CA ASN A 271 -24.49 52.22 27.06
C ASN A 271 -23.43 52.84 26.15
N ASN A 272 -22.18 52.85 26.58
CA ASN A 272 -21.05 53.36 25.79
C ASN A 272 -19.82 52.44 25.93
N PRO A 273 -19.92 51.19 25.46
CA PRO A 273 -18.86 50.21 25.63
C PRO A 273 -17.58 50.63 24.88
N GLN A 274 -16.44 50.50 25.56
CA GLN A 274 -15.13 50.80 24.97
C GLN A 274 -14.16 49.65 25.21
N ILE A 275 -13.56 49.13 24.13
CA ILE A 275 -12.49 48.14 24.21
C ILE A 275 -11.22 48.86 24.66
N LYS A 276 -10.67 48.44 25.81
CA LYS A 276 -9.48 49.03 26.44
C LYS A 276 -8.27 48.11 26.37
N LYS A 277 -7.07 48.70 26.36
CA LYS A 277 -5.81 47.96 26.20
C LYS A 277 -5.53 47.04 27.38
N GLU A 278 -6.03 47.38 28.56
CA GLU A 278 -5.95 46.56 29.76
C GLU A 278 -6.63 45.19 29.61
N TYR A 279 -7.64 45.05 28.76
CA TYR A 279 -8.29 43.75 28.52
C TYR A 279 -7.35 42.75 27.86
N LEU A 280 -6.42 43.21 27.02
CA LEU A 280 -5.41 42.36 26.39
C LEU A 280 -4.37 41.85 27.40
N SER A 281 -4.07 42.62 28.45
CA SER A 281 -3.09 42.22 29.48
C SER A 281 -3.55 41.04 30.34
N LYS A 282 -4.87 40.80 30.39
CA LYS A 282 -5.47 39.65 31.11
C LYS A 282 -5.51 38.38 30.26
N ILE A 283 -5.24 38.48 28.96
CA ILE A 283 -5.25 37.36 28.01
C ILE A 283 -3.78 36.92 27.83
N ASN A 284 -3.30 36.10 28.77
CA ASN A 284 -1.88 35.80 28.97
C ASN A 284 -1.18 35.15 27.76
N ASP A 285 -1.88 34.39 26.90
CA ASP A 285 -1.28 33.84 25.67
C ASP A 285 -2.33 33.51 24.59
N VAL A 286 -2.32 34.24 23.46
CA VAL A 286 -3.45 34.17 22.52
C VAL A 286 -3.50 32.94 21.63
N GLY A 287 -2.37 32.31 21.32
CA GLY A 287 -2.43 31.09 20.52
C GLY A 287 -2.83 29.85 21.30
N ASN A 288 -3.00 29.96 22.62
CA ASN A 288 -3.73 28.99 23.44
C ASN A 288 -5.18 29.41 23.71
N ILE A 289 -5.74 30.50 23.16
CA ILE A 289 -7.13 30.94 23.45
C ILE A 289 -8.16 29.80 23.40
N LEU A 290 -8.09 28.94 22.38
CA LEU A 290 -9.03 27.82 22.27
C LEU A 290 -8.77 26.75 23.32
N ASN A 291 -7.50 26.48 23.63
CA ASN A 291 -7.12 25.52 24.64
C ASN A 291 -7.47 26.04 26.03
N ASP A 292 -7.10 27.27 26.36
CA ASP A 292 -7.44 27.96 27.60
C ASP A 292 -8.96 28.09 27.76
N PHE A 293 -9.68 28.41 26.68
CA PHE A 293 -11.15 28.41 26.71
C PHE A 293 -11.69 27.01 27.02
N LEU A 294 -11.20 25.97 26.34
CA LEU A 294 -11.59 24.60 26.64
C LEU A 294 -11.26 24.22 28.09
N ASP A 295 -10.09 24.61 28.61
CA ASP A 295 -9.68 24.37 29.99
C ASP A 295 -10.57 25.11 30.99
N GLU A 296 -10.83 26.40 30.77
CA GLU A 296 -11.75 27.20 31.58
C GLU A 296 -13.12 26.52 31.65
N GLN A 297 -13.67 26.13 30.50
CA GLN A 297 -14.99 25.51 30.44
C GLN A 297 -15.04 24.10 31.06
N ILE A 298 -14.01 23.27 30.82
CA ILE A 298 -13.93 21.92 31.38
C ILE A 298 -13.71 21.97 32.90
N ASN A 299 -12.91 22.91 33.40
CA ASN A 299 -12.59 23.01 34.83
C ASN A 299 -13.74 23.59 35.68
N ILE A 300 -14.67 24.33 35.08
CA ILE A 300 -15.89 24.81 35.76
C ILE A 300 -16.88 23.65 36.01
N LEU A 301 -16.76 22.55 35.26
CA LEU A 301 -17.64 21.39 35.41
C LEU A 301 -17.22 20.51 36.61
N PRO A 302 -18.18 20.08 37.46
CA PRO A 302 -17.89 19.15 38.56
C PRO A 302 -17.38 17.78 38.07
N ASN A 303 -17.72 17.38 36.84
CA ASN A 303 -17.27 16.14 36.18
C ASN A 303 -16.30 16.43 35.03
N SER A 304 -15.24 17.20 35.31
CA SER A 304 -14.27 17.66 34.29
C SER A 304 -13.61 16.53 33.50
N HIS A 305 -13.34 15.39 34.14
CA HIS A 305 -12.77 14.21 33.46
C HIS A 305 -13.75 13.60 32.43
N ASP A 306 -15.03 13.44 32.80
CA ASP A 306 -16.04 12.86 31.91
C ASP A 306 -16.33 13.77 30.71
N ALA A 307 -16.30 15.08 30.96
CA ALA A 307 -16.40 16.12 29.95
C ALA A 307 -15.27 15.99 28.91
N GLU A 308 -14.03 15.77 29.35
CA GLU A 308 -12.88 15.57 28.46
C GLU A 308 -13.00 14.27 27.64
N VAL A 309 -13.47 13.18 28.26
CA VAL A 309 -13.67 11.87 27.60
C VAL A 309 -14.70 11.97 26.46
N ILE A 310 -15.82 12.67 26.67
CA ILE A 310 -16.82 12.90 25.62
C ILE A 310 -16.24 13.69 24.46
N LEU A 311 -15.52 14.78 24.74
CA LEU A 311 -14.91 15.60 23.68
C LEU A 311 -13.92 14.77 22.84
N LYS A 312 -13.08 13.96 23.48
CA LYS A 312 -12.12 13.05 22.80
C LYS A 312 -12.82 12.03 21.92
N ALA A 313 -13.97 11.50 22.33
CA ALA A 313 -14.74 10.54 21.53
C ALA A 313 -15.27 11.14 20.21
N MET A 314 -15.45 12.46 20.14
CA MET A 314 -16.00 13.19 18.99
C MET A 314 -14.95 13.63 17.95
N VAL A 315 -13.70 13.18 18.10
CA VAL A 315 -12.58 13.56 17.24
C VAL A 315 -12.04 12.36 16.46
N SER A 316 -11.71 12.60 15.19
CA SER A 316 -11.13 11.58 14.29
C SER A 316 -9.64 11.31 14.57
N SER A 317 -9.07 10.28 13.94
CA SER A 317 -7.60 10.04 13.96
C SER A 317 -6.78 11.17 13.36
N GLU A 318 -7.41 12.04 12.55
CA GLU A 318 -6.76 13.18 11.88
C GLU A 318 -6.97 14.50 12.66
N GLY A 319 -7.62 14.44 13.83
CA GLY A 319 -7.91 15.63 14.63
C GLY A 319 -9.01 16.51 14.07
N THR A 320 -9.92 15.94 13.27
CA THR A 320 -11.09 16.62 12.71
C THR A 320 -12.34 16.30 13.51
N LYS A 321 -13.34 17.18 13.45
CA LYS A 321 -14.65 16.92 14.08
C LYS A 321 -15.38 15.79 13.34
N GLU A 322 -16.12 14.95 14.08
CA GLU A 322 -16.97 13.91 13.50
C GLU A 322 -18.42 14.03 14.01
N PRO A 323 -19.42 13.95 13.12
CA PRO A 323 -20.82 13.89 13.53
C PRO A 323 -21.18 12.48 14.04
N LEU A 324 -21.64 12.39 15.28
CA LEU A 324 -21.91 11.12 15.97
C LEU A 324 -23.25 11.14 16.71
N LYS A 325 -23.93 9.99 16.74
CA LYS A 325 -25.08 9.75 17.63
C LYS A 325 -24.64 9.44 19.05
N ILE A 326 -25.54 9.56 20.03
CA ILE A 326 -25.27 9.21 21.43
C ILE A 326 -24.76 7.77 21.57
N ASP A 327 -25.37 6.81 20.87
CA ASP A 327 -24.92 5.41 20.92
C ASP A 327 -23.49 5.24 20.36
N GLU A 328 -23.15 5.93 19.26
CA GLU A 328 -21.80 5.90 18.68
C GLU A 328 -20.76 6.56 19.62
N ILE A 329 -21.14 7.61 20.35
CA ILE A 329 -20.31 8.25 21.37
C ILE A 329 -20.10 7.28 22.54
N SER A 330 -21.19 6.66 23.02
CA SER A 330 -21.16 5.68 24.10
C SER A 330 -20.23 4.50 23.78
N ASP A 331 -20.34 3.93 22.57
CA ASP A 331 -19.48 2.83 22.12
C ASP A 331 -17.99 3.22 22.11
N ARG A 332 -17.66 4.44 21.66
CA ARG A 332 -16.26 4.93 21.68
C ARG A 332 -15.73 5.14 23.08
N ILE A 333 -16.56 5.60 24.00
CA ILE A 333 -16.18 5.79 25.41
C ILE A 333 -15.96 4.43 26.09
N LYS A 334 -16.81 3.44 25.81
CA LYS A 334 -16.64 2.06 26.31
C LYS A 334 -15.29 1.45 25.93
N GLU A 335 -14.78 1.77 24.75
CA GLU A 335 -13.46 1.32 24.29
C GLU A 335 -12.29 1.91 25.08
N THR A 336 -12.47 3.06 25.75
CA THR A 336 -11.45 3.63 26.65
C THR A 336 -11.48 2.97 28.04
N GLY A 337 -12.39 2.01 28.28
CA GLY A 337 -12.57 1.32 29.55
C GLY A 337 -13.46 2.09 30.54
N VAL A 338 -14.15 3.12 30.07
CA VAL A 338 -15.08 3.95 30.86
C VAL A 338 -16.50 3.71 30.34
N GLU A 339 -17.49 3.63 31.21
CA GLU A 339 -18.89 3.45 30.80
C GLU A 339 -19.75 4.57 31.37
N PHE A 340 -20.40 5.33 30.50
CA PHE A 340 -21.33 6.39 30.86
C PHE A 340 -22.77 5.97 30.54
N THR A 341 -23.70 6.43 31.36
CA THR A 341 -25.13 6.32 31.04
C THR A 341 -25.47 7.29 29.90
N ASN A 342 -26.44 6.93 29.07
CA ASN A 342 -26.91 7.82 28.00
C ASN A 342 -27.45 9.15 28.56
N GLU A 343 -27.99 9.15 29.79
CA GLU A 343 -28.41 10.36 30.52
C GLU A 343 -27.21 11.29 30.80
N LEU A 344 -26.11 10.77 31.35
CA LEU A 344 -24.91 11.56 31.62
C LEU A 344 -24.29 12.12 30.34
N ILE A 345 -24.23 11.31 29.26
CA ILE A 345 -23.76 11.77 27.96
C ILE A 345 -24.65 12.92 27.46
N HIS A 346 -25.97 12.77 27.55
CA HIS A 346 -26.91 13.81 27.14
C HIS A 346 -26.73 15.11 27.92
N ASP A 347 -26.64 15.04 29.25
CA ASP A 347 -26.47 16.22 30.12
C ASP A 347 -25.18 16.99 29.80
N LEU A 348 -24.08 16.27 29.59
CA LEU A 348 -22.80 16.87 29.22
C LEU A 348 -22.83 17.47 27.80
N LEU A 349 -23.49 16.80 26.85
CA LEU A 349 -23.70 17.37 25.50
C LEU A 349 -24.53 18.65 25.56
N GLN A 350 -25.61 18.69 26.34
CA GLN A 350 -26.43 19.90 26.53
C GLN A 350 -25.62 21.03 27.16
N HIS A 351 -24.77 20.72 28.14
CA HIS A 351 -23.86 21.70 28.70
C HIS A 351 -22.92 22.29 27.64
N PHE A 352 -22.28 21.44 26.83
CA PHE A 352 -21.39 21.89 25.75
C PHE A 352 -22.10 22.66 24.62
N ILE A 353 -23.38 22.39 24.38
CA ILE A 353 -24.22 23.17 23.45
C ILE A 353 -24.43 24.58 23.99
N ASN A 354 -24.78 24.72 25.26
CA ASN A 354 -24.96 26.02 25.93
C ASN A 354 -23.65 26.84 25.92
N LEU A 355 -22.52 26.17 26.10
CA LEU A 355 -21.19 26.78 26.01
C LEU A 355 -20.69 27.02 24.57
N ARG A 356 -21.49 26.70 23.55
CA ARG A 356 -21.14 26.85 22.12
C ARG A 356 -19.91 26.04 21.69
N ILE A 357 -19.58 24.93 22.36
CA ILE A 357 -18.50 24.01 21.98
C ILE A 357 -19.01 22.95 20.99
N ILE A 358 -20.23 22.46 21.22
CA ILE A 358 -20.91 21.45 20.39
C ILE A 358 -22.09 22.11 19.66
N LYS A 359 -22.40 21.63 18.45
CA LYS A 359 -23.67 21.95 17.79
C LYS A 359 -24.76 21.02 18.33
N ASP A 360 -25.92 21.60 18.55
CA ASP A 360 -27.11 20.81 18.85
C ASP A 360 -27.40 19.83 17.71
N LYS A 361 -28.16 18.79 18.03
CA LYS A 361 -28.41 17.68 17.13
C LYS A 361 -28.95 18.14 15.79
N ASP A 362 -28.41 17.54 14.72
CA ASP A 362 -28.95 17.72 13.39
C ASP A 362 -30.24 16.92 13.18
N GLU A 363 -30.81 16.97 11.98
CA GLU A 363 -32.02 16.22 11.61
C GLU A 363 -31.86 14.69 11.72
N LYS A 364 -30.64 14.19 11.90
CA LYS A 364 -30.31 12.77 12.05
C LYS A 364 -29.94 12.40 13.48
N ASP A 365 -30.19 13.28 14.44
CA ASP A 365 -29.88 13.10 15.86
C ASP A 365 -28.36 12.97 16.12
N GLN A 366 -27.54 13.64 15.30
CA GLN A 366 -26.08 13.63 15.42
C GLN A 366 -25.56 14.93 16.04
N TYR A 367 -24.61 14.78 16.96
CA TYR A 367 -23.88 15.87 17.59
C TYR A 367 -22.50 16.00 16.95
N GLU A 368 -21.98 17.22 16.84
CA GLU A 368 -20.63 17.49 16.35
C GLU A 368 -19.99 18.68 17.07
N LEU A 369 -18.66 18.72 17.11
CA LEU A 369 -17.96 19.93 17.54
C LEU A 369 -18.28 21.10 16.60
N LYS A 370 -18.41 22.32 17.14
CA LYS A 370 -18.73 23.50 16.33
C LYS A 370 -17.71 23.75 15.22
N HIS A 371 -16.41 23.59 15.53
CA HIS A 371 -15.31 23.94 14.62
C HIS A 371 -14.14 22.94 14.68
N ASP A 372 -13.43 22.73 13.56
CA ASP A 372 -12.25 21.85 13.50
C ASP A 372 -11.09 22.30 14.38
N SER A 373 -10.96 23.60 14.63
CA SER A 373 -9.93 24.11 15.56
C SER A 373 -10.14 23.60 16.99
N LEU A 374 -11.40 23.36 17.40
CA LEU A 374 -11.70 22.68 18.67
C LEU A 374 -11.29 21.20 18.60
N ALA A 375 -11.61 20.51 17.51
CA ALA A 375 -11.20 19.12 17.32
C ALA A 375 -9.68 18.95 17.37
N LYS A 376 -8.93 19.87 16.75
CA LYS A 376 -7.47 19.90 16.80
C LYS A 376 -6.94 20.15 18.22
N GLY A 377 -7.56 21.07 18.97
CA GLY A 377 -7.21 21.31 20.38
C GLY A 377 -7.47 20.08 21.26
N VAL A 378 -8.61 19.43 21.09
CA VAL A 378 -8.94 18.16 21.77
C VAL A 378 -7.95 17.05 21.38
N PHE A 379 -7.64 16.90 20.09
CA PHE A 379 -6.67 15.91 19.59
C PHE A 379 -5.26 16.10 20.19
N GLN A 380 -4.84 17.35 20.37
CA GLN A 380 -3.55 17.65 21.00
C GLN A 380 -3.48 17.17 22.45
N ARG A 381 -4.61 17.15 23.18
CA ARG A 381 -4.74 16.66 24.56
C ARG A 381 -4.72 15.14 24.67
N MET A 382 -4.90 14.42 23.57
CA MET A 382 -4.85 12.97 23.55
C MET A 382 -3.41 12.46 23.72
N SER A 383 -3.25 11.47 24.57
CA SER A 383 -2.02 10.70 24.75
C SER A 383 -1.60 10.02 23.44
N LEU A 384 -0.32 9.66 23.34
CA LEU A 384 0.20 8.93 22.18
C LEU A 384 -0.56 7.61 21.98
N PHE A 385 -0.85 6.91 23.08
CA PHE A 385 -1.61 5.66 23.05
C PHE A 385 -3.03 5.85 22.47
N GLU A 386 -3.76 6.88 22.90
CA GLU A 386 -5.11 7.14 22.37
C GLU A 386 -5.07 7.44 20.87
N LYS A 387 -4.07 8.19 20.40
CA LYS A 387 -3.86 8.49 18.97
C LYS A 387 -3.59 7.21 18.17
N GLU A 388 -2.65 6.39 18.62
CA GLU A 388 -2.31 5.11 17.98
C GLU A 388 -3.49 4.13 17.99
N PHE A 389 -4.30 4.13 19.06
CA PHE A 389 -5.48 3.28 19.17
C PHE A 389 -6.54 3.63 18.11
N ILE A 390 -6.86 4.91 17.92
CA ILE A 390 -7.80 5.35 16.88
C ILE A 390 -7.22 5.05 15.49
N GLU A 391 -5.91 5.24 15.29
CA GLU A 391 -5.25 4.92 14.02
C GLU A 391 -5.32 3.42 13.70
N ALA A 392 -5.05 2.55 14.67
CA ALA A 392 -5.16 1.10 14.52
C ALA A 392 -6.58 0.68 14.14
N LYS A 393 -7.61 1.30 14.74
CA LYS A 393 -9.03 1.06 14.40
C LYS A 393 -9.33 1.48 12.97
N ARG A 394 -8.88 2.68 12.56
CA ARG A 394 -9.02 3.16 11.18
C ARG A 394 -8.36 2.19 10.20
N LEU A 395 -7.14 1.75 10.51
CA LEU A 395 -6.40 0.81 9.67
C LEU A 395 -7.14 -0.51 9.49
N ILE A 396 -7.64 -1.11 10.58
CA ILE A 396 -8.41 -2.37 10.53
C ILE A 396 -9.65 -2.22 9.67
N ASN A 397 -10.43 -1.17 9.90
CA ASN A 397 -11.66 -0.93 9.15
C ASN A 397 -11.38 -0.70 7.66
N ASN A 398 -10.34 0.06 7.33
CA ASN A 398 -9.91 0.26 5.93
C ASN A 398 -9.49 -1.07 5.28
N ARG A 399 -8.69 -1.87 5.97
CA ARG A 399 -8.23 -3.18 5.46
C ARG A 399 -9.36 -4.20 5.35
N TYR A 400 -10.30 -4.19 6.28
CA TYR A 400 -11.49 -5.03 6.20
C TYR A 400 -12.40 -4.62 5.02
N ASN A 401 -12.55 -3.32 4.77
CA ASN A 401 -13.25 -2.83 3.58
C ASN A 401 -12.55 -3.25 2.28
N ASP A 402 -11.22 -3.24 2.25
CA ASP A 402 -10.44 -3.76 1.12
C ASP A 402 -10.58 -5.28 0.96
N PHE A 403 -10.64 -6.02 2.07
CA PHE A 403 -10.90 -7.45 2.07
C PHE A 403 -12.26 -7.79 1.44
N LEU A 404 -13.32 -7.08 1.82
CA LEU A 404 -14.64 -7.27 1.22
C LEU A 404 -14.64 -7.07 -0.30
N LYS A 405 -13.78 -6.19 -0.82
CA LYS A 405 -13.70 -5.87 -2.26
C LYS A 405 -12.77 -6.80 -3.03
N ARG A 406 -11.62 -7.14 -2.45
CA ARG A 406 -10.47 -7.75 -3.16
C ARG A 406 -10.03 -9.08 -2.55
N GLN A 407 -10.67 -9.54 -1.48
CA GLN A 407 -10.25 -10.69 -0.69
C GLN A 407 -8.79 -10.59 -0.19
N SER A 408 -8.28 -9.37 -0.05
CA SER A 408 -6.92 -9.11 0.44
C SER A 408 -6.91 -9.18 1.97
N LEU A 409 -6.06 -10.06 2.51
CA LEU A 409 -5.86 -10.21 3.95
C LEU A 409 -4.83 -9.20 4.49
N LEU A 410 -4.72 -9.10 5.83
CA LEU A 410 -3.75 -8.22 6.48
C LEU A 410 -2.32 -8.71 6.22
N ASP A 411 -1.43 -7.76 5.94
CA ASP A 411 0.01 -8.02 5.90
C ASP A 411 0.61 -8.16 7.32
N GLU A 412 1.84 -8.67 7.40
CA GLU A 412 2.53 -8.90 8.67
C GLU A 412 2.69 -7.62 9.49
N LYS A 413 3.06 -6.50 8.85
CA LYS A 413 3.23 -5.21 9.53
C LYS A 413 1.94 -4.74 10.19
N SER A 414 0.83 -4.84 9.46
CA SER A 414 -0.50 -4.47 9.94
C SER A 414 -0.90 -5.38 11.10
N LEU A 415 -0.71 -6.69 10.98
CA LEU A 415 -1.01 -7.64 12.06
C LEU A 415 -0.20 -7.35 13.34
N THR A 416 1.10 -7.05 13.20
CA THR A 416 1.94 -6.68 14.35
C THR A 416 1.45 -5.40 15.01
N PHE A 417 1.19 -4.35 14.22
CA PHE A 417 0.68 -3.08 14.75
C PHE A 417 -0.66 -3.26 15.48
N ILE A 418 -1.61 -3.97 14.86
CA ILE A 418 -2.94 -4.22 15.44
C ILE A 418 -2.86 -5.07 16.71
N SER A 419 -1.96 -6.06 16.76
CA SER A 419 -1.88 -7.00 17.88
C SER A 419 -1.63 -6.34 19.24
N SER A 420 -0.97 -5.17 19.24
CA SER A 420 -0.71 -4.37 20.45
C SER A 420 -1.99 -3.80 21.07
N TYR A 421 -3.05 -3.60 20.27
CA TYR A 421 -4.30 -2.96 20.69
C TYR A 421 -5.51 -3.89 20.62
N GLU A 422 -5.39 -5.05 19.95
CA GLU A 422 -6.46 -6.02 19.69
C GLU A 422 -7.26 -6.41 20.95
N LYS A 423 -6.61 -6.50 22.11
CA LYS A 423 -7.25 -6.88 23.38
C LYS A 423 -8.20 -5.80 23.96
N ARG A 424 -7.98 -4.54 23.61
CA ARG A 424 -8.79 -3.40 24.08
C ARG A 424 -9.82 -2.96 23.04
N MET A 425 -9.71 -3.46 21.82
CA MET A 425 -10.66 -3.14 20.75
C MET A 425 -11.87 -4.07 20.80
N VAL A 426 -13.05 -3.48 20.61
CA VAL A 426 -14.28 -4.22 20.36
C VAL A 426 -14.46 -4.35 18.86
N PHE A 427 -14.31 -5.58 18.35
CA PHE A 427 -14.53 -5.89 16.94
C PHE A 427 -15.87 -6.56 16.73
N SER A 428 -16.48 -6.29 15.57
CA SER A 428 -17.57 -7.12 15.07
C SER A 428 -17.06 -8.55 14.79
N GLU A 429 -17.96 -9.54 14.81
CA GLU A 429 -17.59 -10.94 14.57
C GLU A 429 -16.93 -11.14 13.20
N GLU A 430 -17.32 -10.36 12.19
CA GLU A 430 -16.75 -10.44 10.85
C GLU A 430 -15.29 -9.95 10.81
N ILE A 431 -14.98 -8.87 11.55
CA ILE A 431 -13.60 -8.35 11.64
C ILE A 431 -12.73 -9.35 12.42
N LYS A 432 -13.26 -9.99 13.47
CA LYS A 432 -12.53 -11.05 14.19
C LYS A 432 -12.17 -12.21 13.27
N ASP A 433 -13.11 -12.67 12.45
CA ASP A 433 -12.85 -13.74 11.49
C ASP A 433 -11.83 -13.32 10.43
N PHE A 434 -11.91 -12.08 9.93
CA PHE A 434 -10.93 -11.51 9.01
C PHE A 434 -9.50 -11.50 9.58
N ILE A 435 -9.32 -11.05 10.83
CA ILE A 435 -8.01 -11.06 11.51
C ILE A 435 -7.52 -12.51 11.68
N LYS A 436 -8.40 -13.42 12.08
CA LYS A 436 -8.06 -14.85 12.26
C LYS A 436 -7.60 -15.50 10.96
N ARG A 437 -8.30 -15.25 9.84
CA ARG A 437 -7.90 -15.72 8.50
C ARG A 437 -6.55 -15.17 8.09
N SER A 438 -6.31 -13.87 8.33
CA SER A 438 -5.04 -13.21 8.02
C SER A 438 -3.87 -13.83 8.79
N LYS A 439 -4.04 -14.06 10.10
CA LYS A 439 -3.04 -14.73 10.95
C LYS A 439 -2.73 -16.14 10.45
N ARG A 440 -3.75 -16.93 10.10
CA ARG A 440 -3.60 -18.29 9.58
C ARG A 440 -2.83 -18.32 8.25
N GLN A 441 -3.14 -17.43 7.32
CA GLN A 441 -2.44 -17.37 6.04
C GLN A 441 -0.95 -17.03 6.23
N LEU A 442 -0.64 -16.06 7.08
CA LEU A 442 0.75 -15.68 7.35
C LEU A 442 1.53 -16.84 7.98
N GLN A 443 0.91 -17.58 8.90
CA GLN A 443 1.52 -18.77 9.49
C GLN A 443 1.83 -19.83 8.44
N LEU A 444 0.87 -20.18 7.57
CA LEU A 444 1.07 -21.16 6.51
C LEU A 444 2.22 -20.75 5.57
N LYS A 445 2.29 -19.48 5.20
CA LYS A 445 3.37 -18.95 4.36
C LYS A 445 4.74 -19.11 5.03
N LYS A 446 4.85 -18.81 6.33
CA LYS A 446 6.11 -19.00 7.09
C LYS A 446 6.51 -20.47 7.16
N GLU A 447 5.56 -21.38 7.34
CA GLU A 447 5.81 -22.82 7.35
C GLU A 447 6.29 -23.33 5.98
N GLU A 448 5.71 -22.85 4.88
CA GLU A 448 6.16 -23.17 3.51
C GLU A 448 7.57 -22.64 3.22
N GLU A 449 7.87 -21.39 3.59
CA GLU A 449 9.19 -20.80 3.43
C GLU A 449 10.26 -21.58 4.22
N GLN A 450 9.94 -22.03 5.44
CA GLN A 450 10.86 -22.83 6.23
C GLN A 450 11.11 -24.21 5.59
N LYS A 451 10.05 -24.91 5.16
CA LYS A 451 10.19 -26.20 4.45
C LYS A 451 11.03 -26.07 3.18
N PHE A 452 10.87 -24.98 2.45
CA PHE A 452 11.68 -24.69 1.25
C PHE A 452 13.17 -24.52 1.60
N LYS A 453 13.49 -23.75 2.65
CA LYS A 453 14.86 -23.59 3.14
C LYS A 453 15.48 -24.91 3.59
N ASP A 454 14.73 -25.73 4.32
CA ASP A 454 15.22 -27.04 4.81
C ASP A 454 15.52 -27.98 3.63
N THR A 455 14.64 -27.99 2.63
CA THR A 455 14.81 -28.77 1.38
C THR A 455 16.05 -28.33 0.61
N LEU A 456 16.25 -27.01 0.42
CA LEU A 456 17.45 -26.48 -0.24
C LEU A 456 18.74 -26.83 0.51
N THR A 457 18.71 -26.79 1.84
CA THR A 457 19.86 -27.15 2.68
C THR A 457 20.23 -28.62 2.49
N SER A 458 19.22 -29.51 2.48
CA SER A 458 19.40 -30.94 2.22
C SER A 458 20.01 -31.21 0.84
N ILE A 459 19.47 -30.60 -0.23
CA ILE A 459 19.97 -30.77 -1.60
C ILE A 459 21.41 -30.27 -1.73
N THR A 460 21.74 -29.13 -1.11
CA THR A 460 23.09 -28.56 -1.14
C THR A 460 24.09 -29.50 -0.49
N TYR A 461 23.72 -30.11 0.64
CA TYR A 461 24.54 -31.11 1.31
C TYR A 461 24.70 -32.39 0.47
N THR A 462 23.64 -32.87 -0.19
CA THR A 462 23.72 -33.99 -1.14
C THR A 462 24.73 -33.71 -2.25
N ASN A 463 24.72 -32.50 -2.83
CA ASN A 463 25.66 -32.10 -3.88
C ASN A 463 27.12 -32.13 -3.39
N GLN A 464 27.39 -31.74 -2.14
CA GLN A 464 28.73 -31.84 -1.55
C GLN A 464 29.22 -33.29 -1.46
N ILE A 465 28.34 -34.23 -1.09
CA ILE A 465 28.67 -35.65 -1.03
C ILE A 465 28.97 -36.19 -2.42
N ILE A 466 28.12 -35.94 -3.42
CA ILE A 466 28.31 -36.44 -4.79
C ILE A 466 29.62 -35.94 -5.37
N ASN A 467 29.91 -34.65 -5.23
CA ASN A 467 31.17 -34.06 -5.72
C ASN A 467 32.41 -34.65 -5.05
N ALA A 468 32.30 -35.19 -3.83
CA ALA A 468 33.41 -35.88 -3.17
C ALA A 468 33.72 -37.26 -3.77
N PHE A 469 32.77 -37.87 -4.50
CA PHE A 469 32.98 -39.14 -5.23
C PHE A 469 33.59 -38.94 -6.62
N LEU A 470 33.44 -37.75 -7.21
CA LEU A 470 34.02 -37.44 -8.51
C LEU A 470 35.55 -37.36 -8.42
N PRO A 471 36.29 -37.82 -9.44
CA PRO A 471 37.74 -37.69 -9.45
C PRO A 471 38.17 -36.22 -9.39
N SER A 472 39.17 -35.94 -8.56
CA SER A 472 39.70 -34.58 -8.40
C SER A 472 40.43 -34.11 -9.66
N ARG A 473 40.46 -32.79 -9.87
CA ARG A 473 41.25 -32.15 -10.92
C ARG A 473 42.71 -32.62 -10.93
N LYS A 474 43.32 -32.76 -9.75
CA LYS A 474 44.70 -33.25 -9.59
C LYS A 474 44.90 -34.66 -10.16
N GLN A 475 43.93 -35.56 -9.95
CA GLN A 475 43.99 -36.91 -10.53
C GLN A 475 43.94 -36.87 -12.06
N PHE A 476 43.19 -35.95 -12.65
CA PHE A 476 43.23 -35.79 -14.10
C PHE A 476 44.57 -35.25 -14.58
N GLU A 477 45.09 -34.16 -13.99
CA GLU A 477 46.39 -33.57 -14.36
C GLU A 477 47.57 -34.57 -14.29
N GLU A 478 47.55 -35.50 -13.31
CA GLU A 478 48.58 -36.53 -13.15
C GLU A 478 48.48 -37.66 -14.20
N ASN A 479 47.30 -37.93 -14.73
CA ASN A 479 47.03 -39.11 -15.56
C ASN A 479 46.73 -38.78 -17.03
N LEU A 480 46.26 -37.57 -17.32
CA LEU A 480 45.92 -37.03 -18.63
C LEU A 480 46.49 -35.59 -18.70
N LYS A 481 47.55 -35.37 -19.50
CA LYS A 481 48.24 -34.06 -19.54
C LYS A 481 47.43 -32.95 -20.20
N GLU A 482 46.74 -33.27 -21.30
CA GLU A 482 45.89 -32.33 -22.04
C GLU A 482 44.45 -32.86 -22.04
N TYR A 483 43.60 -32.24 -21.22
CA TYR A 483 42.19 -32.61 -21.07
C TYR A 483 41.32 -31.42 -20.68
N PHE A 484 40.00 -31.57 -20.82
CA PHE A 484 39.01 -30.72 -20.16
C PHE A 484 37.78 -31.52 -19.73
N ILE A 485 37.05 -30.97 -18.78
CA ILE A 485 35.74 -31.45 -18.34
C ILE A 485 34.79 -30.27 -18.38
N TYR A 486 33.78 -30.35 -19.24
CA TYR A 486 32.67 -29.41 -19.26
C TYR A 486 31.46 -30.12 -18.65
N ILE A 487 31.10 -29.73 -17.42
CA ILE A 487 29.98 -30.29 -16.68
C ILE A 487 28.98 -29.18 -16.34
N ARG A 488 27.70 -29.43 -16.59
CA ARG A 488 26.63 -28.50 -16.32
C ARG A 488 25.38 -29.28 -15.90
N PRO A 489 25.14 -29.48 -14.60
CA PRO A 489 23.92 -30.13 -14.14
C PRO A 489 22.71 -29.22 -14.42
N LYS A 490 21.56 -29.84 -14.69
CA LYS A 490 20.26 -29.18 -14.90
C LYS A 490 19.72 -28.59 -13.61
N GLU A 491 19.89 -29.32 -12.51
CA GLU A 491 19.50 -28.93 -11.16
C GLU A 491 20.76 -28.77 -10.28
N LEU A 492 20.59 -28.63 -8.97
CA LEU A 492 21.72 -28.57 -8.03
C LEU A 492 22.55 -29.86 -7.99
N VAL A 493 21.93 -30.99 -8.37
CA VAL A 493 22.54 -32.32 -8.47
C VAL A 493 22.09 -32.96 -9.78
N GLY A 494 22.97 -33.74 -10.42
CA GLY A 494 22.72 -34.37 -11.71
C GLY A 494 23.11 -35.85 -11.74
N GLY A 495 22.66 -36.55 -12.77
CA GLY A 495 22.94 -37.96 -13.05
C GLY A 495 24.20 -38.21 -13.86
N ASP A 496 24.69 -37.20 -14.57
CA ASP A 496 25.92 -37.26 -15.36
C ASP A 496 27.17 -37.33 -14.47
N PHE A 497 28.04 -38.30 -14.72
CA PHE A 497 29.30 -38.44 -13.98
C PHE A 497 30.46 -38.91 -14.87
N TYR A 498 31.67 -38.63 -14.40
CA TYR A 498 32.90 -39.09 -15.01
C TYR A 498 33.75 -39.86 -13.99
N PHE A 499 34.53 -40.81 -14.49
CA PHE A 499 35.41 -41.66 -13.70
C PHE A 499 36.82 -41.64 -14.28
N LEU A 500 37.82 -41.59 -13.41
CA LEU A 500 39.22 -41.69 -13.81
C LEU A 500 40.01 -42.51 -12.79
N LYS A 501 40.74 -43.52 -13.26
CA LYS A 501 41.64 -44.31 -12.42
C LYS A 501 42.85 -44.78 -13.23
N LYS A 502 44.05 -44.66 -12.66
CA LYS A 502 45.27 -45.23 -13.24
C LYS A 502 45.68 -46.48 -12.48
N ILE A 503 45.95 -47.55 -13.21
CA ILE A 503 46.54 -48.79 -12.69
C ILE A 503 47.73 -49.12 -13.58
N GLU A 504 48.93 -49.07 -12.99
CA GLU A 504 50.20 -49.23 -13.72
C GLU A 504 50.28 -48.26 -14.92
N ASN A 505 50.37 -48.77 -16.15
CA ASN A 505 50.48 -47.99 -17.38
C ASN A 505 49.14 -47.73 -18.08
N LYS A 506 48.02 -48.20 -17.50
CA LYS A 506 46.68 -48.03 -18.07
C LYS A 506 45.88 -46.98 -17.32
N VAL A 507 45.26 -46.07 -18.06
CA VAL A 507 44.32 -45.06 -17.55
C VAL A 507 42.91 -45.45 -17.98
N TYR A 508 42.03 -45.64 -17.01
CA TYR A 508 40.63 -45.96 -17.19
C TYR A 508 39.84 -44.65 -17.09
N LEU A 509 39.21 -44.23 -18.19
CA LEU A 509 38.38 -43.03 -18.27
C LEU A 509 36.96 -43.45 -18.66
N ALA A 510 35.97 -43.09 -17.85
CA ALA A 510 34.57 -43.28 -18.21
C ALA A 510 33.79 -41.96 -18.13
N VAL A 511 32.81 -41.81 -19.02
CA VAL A 511 31.76 -40.79 -18.95
C VAL A 511 30.45 -41.54 -18.98
N ALA A 512 29.51 -41.14 -18.14
CA ALA A 512 28.21 -41.77 -18.05
C ALA A 512 27.09 -40.78 -17.75
N ASP A 513 25.91 -41.14 -18.22
CA ASP A 513 24.62 -40.50 -17.97
C ASP A 513 23.71 -41.52 -17.28
N SER A 514 23.16 -41.13 -16.12
CA SER A 514 22.32 -42.01 -15.31
C SER A 514 20.85 -41.77 -15.62
N THR A 515 20.05 -42.83 -15.61
CA THR A 515 18.60 -42.71 -15.81
C THR A 515 17.95 -41.76 -14.78
N GLY A 516 17.15 -40.82 -15.26
CA GLY A 516 16.36 -39.89 -14.44
C GLY A 516 16.97 -38.49 -14.37
N ALA A 517 16.58 -37.70 -13.36
CA ALA A 517 17.16 -36.38 -13.09
C ALA A 517 17.12 -36.08 -11.58
N GLY A 518 17.90 -35.09 -11.14
CA GLY A 518 17.90 -34.62 -9.74
C GLY A 518 18.49 -35.66 -8.77
N ILE A 519 17.97 -35.71 -7.54
CA ILE A 519 18.53 -36.58 -6.47
C ILE A 519 18.58 -38.07 -6.85
N PRO A 520 17.53 -38.70 -7.41
CA PRO A 520 17.58 -40.12 -7.75
C PRO A 520 18.70 -40.46 -8.75
N ALA A 521 18.86 -39.63 -9.79
CA ALA A 521 19.92 -39.83 -10.79
C ALA A 521 21.31 -39.59 -10.16
N ALA A 522 21.42 -38.64 -9.25
CA ALA A 522 22.67 -38.39 -8.55
C ALA A 522 23.07 -39.55 -7.60
N LEU A 523 22.11 -40.22 -6.96
CA LEU A 523 22.37 -41.46 -6.21
C LEU A 523 22.81 -42.60 -7.13
N GLN A 524 22.20 -42.73 -8.31
CA GLN A 524 22.62 -43.68 -9.34
C GLN A 524 24.06 -43.39 -9.80
N SER A 525 24.43 -42.12 -9.96
CA SER A 525 25.80 -41.72 -10.31
C SER A 525 26.82 -42.17 -9.25
N MET A 526 26.51 -42.01 -7.96
CA MET A 526 27.36 -42.46 -6.85
C MET A 526 27.50 -43.98 -6.83
N LEU A 527 26.40 -44.69 -7.08
CA LEU A 527 26.42 -46.15 -7.22
C LEU A 527 27.33 -46.58 -8.38
N GLY A 528 27.20 -45.94 -9.55
CA GLY A 528 28.02 -46.22 -10.73
C GLY A 528 29.51 -46.00 -10.47
N LEU A 529 29.88 -44.87 -9.84
CA LEU A 529 31.25 -44.57 -9.41
C LEU A 529 31.80 -45.60 -8.42
N SER A 530 30.98 -46.03 -7.45
CA SER A 530 31.37 -47.06 -6.47
C SER A 530 31.63 -48.41 -7.16
N LEU A 531 30.72 -48.84 -8.04
CA LEU A 531 30.85 -50.11 -8.77
C LEU A 531 32.03 -50.12 -9.75
N LEU A 532 32.32 -48.99 -10.41
CA LEU A 532 33.51 -48.82 -11.23
C LEU A 532 34.79 -48.97 -10.39
N ASN A 533 34.85 -48.32 -9.23
CA ASN A 533 35.98 -48.42 -8.31
C ASN A 533 36.23 -49.85 -7.83
N GLU A 534 35.15 -50.57 -7.51
CA GLU A 534 35.18 -51.96 -7.04
C GLU A 534 35.54 -52.95 -8.16
N THR A 535 35.08 -52.69 -9.39
CA THR A 535 35.32 -53.57 -10.54
C THR A 535 36.73 -53.38 -11.11
N ILE A 536 37.23 -52.14 -11.17
CA ILE A 536 38.53 -51.81 -11.75
C ILE A 536 39.59 -51.81 -10.64
N THR A 537 40.04 -53.01 -10.26
CA THR A 537 41.06 -53.22 -9.19
C THR A 537 42.42 -53.68 -9.71
N SER A 538 42.49 -54.20 -10.94
CA SER A 538 43.73 -54.62 -11.61
C SER A 538 43.70 -54.32 -13.10
N ASN A 539 44.84 -54.42 -13.78
CA ASN A 539 45.02 -54.10 -15.20
C ASN A 539 44.55 -55.20 -16.19
N LYS A 540 43.92 -56.26 -15.67
CA LYS A 540 43.63 -57.52 -16.39
C LYS A 540 42.39 -57.49 -17.27
N LEU A 541 41.38 -56.72 -16.85
CA LEU A 541 40.08 -56.68 -17.54
C LEU A 541 40.12 -55.78 -18.77
N GLN A 542 39.42 -56.21 -19.81
CA GLN A 542 39.15 -55.43 -21.02
C GLN A 542 37.92 -54.53 -20.83
N ALA A 543 37.77 -53.53 -21.70
CA ALA A 543 36.72 -52.51 -21.55
C ALA A 543 35.30 -53.11 -21.57
N HIS A 544 35.03 -54.06 -22.45
CA HIS A 544 33.72 -54.71 -22.54
C HIS A 544 33.42 -55.63 -21.35
N GLU A 545 34.44 -56.31 -20.81
CA GLU A 545 34.28 -57.15 -19.61
C GLU A 545 33.83 -56.30 -18.43
N ILE A 546 34.41 -55.11 -18.26
CA ILE A 546 34.01 -54.16 -17.22
C ILE A 546 32.54 -53.76 -17.39
N LEU A 547 32.10 -53.37 -18.59
CA LEU A 547 30.69 -52.99 -18.82
C LEU A 547 29.72 -54.15 -18.57
N ASN A 548 30.08 -55.38 -18.95
CA ASN A 548 29.25 -56.56 -18.70
C ASN A 548 29.18 -56.90 -17.20
N ILE A 549 30.28 -56.75 -16.45
CA ILE A 549 30.30 -56.92 -14.99
C ILE A 549 29.43 -55.85 -14.32
N LEU A 550 29.57 -54.59 -14.71
CA LEU A 550 28.75 -53.49 -14.20
C LEU A 550 27.27 -53.75 -14.43
N ARG A 551 26.88 -54.14 -15.66
CA ARG A 551 25.49 -54.49 -15.99
C ARG A 551 24.94 -55.55 -15.06
N LYS A 552 25.66 -56.66 -14.87
CA LYS A 552 25.23 -57.74 -13.95
C LYS A 552 25.08 -57.23 -12.53
N LYS A 553 26.06 -56.47 -12.02
CA LYS A 553 26.03 -55.89 -10.68
C LYS A 553 24.84 -54.96 -10.46
N ILE A 554 24.53 -54.09 -11.42
CA ILE A 554 23.39 -53.16 -11.31
C ILE A 554 22.06 -53.91 -11.30
N ILE A 555 21.86 -54.84 -12.24
CA ILE A 555 20.63 -55.65 -12.32
C ILE A 555 20.39 -56.37 -10.98
N THR A 556 21.43 -56.96 -10.40
CA THR A 556 21.35 -57.66 -9.11
C THR A 556 21.12 -56.70 -7.94
N LEU A 557 21.90 -55.61 -7.84
CA LEU A 557 21.82 -54.68 -6.72
C LEU A 557 20.49 -53.92 -6.67
N LEU A 558 19.96 -53.53 -7.83
CA LEU A 558 18.67 -52.85 -7.96
C LEU A 558 17.48 -53.83 -8.07
N LYS A 559 17.75 -55.14 -8.02
CA LYS A 559 16.74 -56.22 -8.08
C LYS A 559 15.74 -56.03 -9.24
N GLN A 560 16.25 -55.73 -10.43
CA GLN A 560 15.40 -55.26 -11.53
C GLN A 560 14.36 -56.27 -12.01
N GLU A 561 14.59 -57.56 -11.76
CA GLU A 561 13.60 -58.62 -12.01
C GLU A 561 12.40 -58.55 -11.06
N GLU A 562 12.58 -58.07 -9.83
CA GLU A 562 11.51 -57.85 -8.85
C GLU A 562 10.89 -56.45 -8.98
N THR A 563 11.71 -55.44 -9.25
CA THR A 563 11.29 -54.03 -9.26
C THR A 563 10.75 -53.58 -10.62
N ASN A 564 10.94 -54.36 -11.69
CA ASN A 564 10.67 -53.97 -13.09
C ASN A 564 11.30 -52.63 -13.46
N SER A 565 12.42 -52.25 -12.82
CA SER A 565 13.11 -50.99 -13.09
C SER A 565 14.07 -51.15 -14.27
N GLY A 566 14.09 -50.15 -15.16
CA GLY A 566 15.04 -50.05 -16.27
C GLY A 566 16.22 -49.13 -15.94
N ASP A 567 16.47 -48.86 -14.65
CA ASP A 567 17.47 -47.89 -14.22
C ASP A 567 18.87 -48.34 -14.60
N GLY A 568 19.68 -47.40 -15.08
CA GLY A 568 20.96 -47.76 -15.65
C GLY A 568 21.79 -46.57 -16.05
N TYR A 569 22.78 -46.86 -16.89
CA TYR A 569 23.72 -45.89 -17.42
C TYR A 569 23.88 -46.01 -18.92
N ASP A 570 23.87 -44.87 -19.58
CA ASP A 570 24.58 -44.73 -20.84
C ASP A 570 26.03 -44.40 -20.49
N MET A 571 27.00 -45.12 -21.03
CA MET A 571 28.41 -44.99 -20.62
C MET A 571 29.37 -45.27 -21.76
N GLY A 572 30.41 -44.45 -21.88
CA GLY A 572 31.58 -44.72 -22.71
C GLY A 572 32.79 -44.96 -21.80
N LEU A 573 33.50 -46.08 -22.01
CA LEU A 573 34.67 -46.47 -21.23
C LEU A 573 35.90 -46.63 -22.14
N CYS A 574 36.94 -45.86 -21.84
CA CYS A 574 38.25 -45.92 -22.48
C CYS A 574 39.27 -46.53 -21.52
N ILE A 575 40.05 -47.51 -21.99
CA ILE A 575 41.26 -48.00 -21.33
C ILE A 575 42.45 -47.58 -22.18
N ILE A 576 43.17 -46.56 -21.74
CA ILE A 576 44.28 -45.93 -22.45
C ILE A 576 45.59 -46.55 -21.96
N ASP A 577 46.26 -47.33 -22.80
CA ASP A 577 47.59 -47.86 -22.53
C ASP A 577 48.65 -46.91 -23.10
N ILE A 578 49.29 -46.17 -22.20
CA ILE A 578 50.29 -45.15 -22.55
C ILE A 578 51.57 -45.80 -23.09
N GLY A 579 51.92 -47.00 -22.60
CA GLY A 579 53.13 -47.71 -22.99
C GLY A 579 53.02 -48.28 -24.40
N GLU A 580 51.90 -48.95 -24.69
CA GLU A 580 51.64 -49.59 -25.99
C GLU A 580 51.10 -48.62 -27.06
N LYS A 581 50.77 -47.38 -26.67
CA LYS A 581 50.10 -46.38 -27.52
C LYS A 581 48.84 -46.94 -28.18
N LYS A 582 48.00 -47.58 -27.37
CA LYS A 582 46.73 -48.17 -27.78
C LYS A 582 45.65 -47.82 -26.76
N MET A 583 44.40 -47.76 -27.22
CA MET A 583 43.24 -47.57 -26.39
C MET A 583 42.20 -48.63 -26.71
N GLN A 584 41.64 -49.25 -25.67
CA GLN A 584 40.42 -50.05 -25.83
C GLN A 584 39.22 -49.15 -25.53
N PHE A 585 38.21 -49.19 -26.39
CA PHE A 585 36.96 -48.49 -26.17
C PHE A 585 35.79 -49.46 -26.16
N SER A 586 34.88 -49.30 -25.22
CA SER A 586 33.59 -49.99 -25.15
C SER A 586 32.54 -49.01 -24.65
N ASN A 587 31.30 -49.16 -25.11
CA ASN A 587 30.23 -48.26 -24.70
C ASN A 587 28.85 -48.93 -24.64
N ALA A 588 27.95 -48.21 -24.00
CA ALA A 588 26.52 -48.42 -23.89
C ALA A 588 25.87 -47.07 -24.22
N PHE A 589 25.27 -46.93 -25.40
CA PHE A 589 24.64 -45.68 -25.93
C PHE A 589 25.49 -44.41 -26.07
N LEU A 590 26.63 -44.29 -25.38
CA LEU A 590 27.47 -43.09 -25.39
C LEU A 590 28.64 -43.22 -26.38
N PRO A 591 28.65 -42.49 -27.51
CA PRO A 591 29.68 -42.63 -28.55
C PRO A 591 31.00 -41.94 -28.15
N LEU A 592 32.09 -42.39 -28.79
CA LEU A 592 33.38 -41.71 -28.74
C LEU A 592 33.64 -41.00 -30.07
N TYR A 593 34.00 -39.73 -30.00
CA TYR A 593 34.39 -38.92 -31.15
C TYR A 593 35.91 -38.74 -31.20
N MET A 594 36.53 -38.94 -32.36
CA MET A 594 37.97 -38.76 -32.57
C MET A 594 38.24 -37.82 -33.75
N PHE A 595 39.23 -36.94 -33.57
CA PHE A 595 39.80 -36.14 -34.64
C PHE A 595 41.30 -36.45 -34.79
N ARG A 596 41.71 -36.83 -36.00
CA ARG A 596 43.10 -37.06 -36.41
C ARG A 596 43.36 -36.38 -37.74
N ASP A 597 44.35 -35.50 -37.80
CA ASP A 597 44.73 -34.77 -39.03
C ASP A 597 43.53 -34.14 -39.77
N GLY A 598 42.57 -33.61 -39.01
CA GLY A 598 41.33 -33.02 -39.53
C GLY A 598 40.25 -34.01 -39.97
N LYS A 599 40.48 -35.32 -39.87
CA LYS A 599 39.49 -36.35 -40.14
C LYS A 599 38.72 -36.72 -38.87
N PHE A 600 37.38 -36.63 -38.95
CA PHE A 600 36.46 -37.07 -37.92
C PHE A 600 36.18 -38.57 -38.01
N THR A 601 36.18 -39.26 -36.86
CA THR A 601 35.74 -40.65 -36.71
C THR A 601 34.82 -40.77 -35.51
N GLU A 602 33.72 -41.49 -35.67
CA GLU A 602 32.79 -41.82 -34.59
C GLU A 602 32.84 -43.31 -34.33
N PHE A 603 33.00 -43.69 -33.06
CA PHE A 603 32.95 -45.08 -32.61
C PHE A 603 31.60 -45.31 -31.94
N GLU A 604 30.67 -45.92 -32.68
CA GLU A 604 29.36 -46.36 -32.18
C GLU A 604 29.40 -47.83 -31.74
N SER A 605 28.47 -48.24 -30.87
CA SER A 605 28.18 -49.67 -30.64
C SER A 605 26.68 -49.91 -30.44
N LYS A 606 26.31 -51.10 -29.94
CA LYS A 606 24.93 -51.50 -29.72
C LYS A 606 24.21 -50.53 -28.79
N ARG A 607 22.99 -50.18 -29.18
CA ARG A 607 22.06 -49.32 -28.46
C ARG A 607 21.41 -50.05 -27.28
N ILE A 608 22.22 -50.40 -26.27
CA ILE A 608 21.77 -51.04 -25.04
C ILE A 608 22.44 -50.35 -23.85
N ALA A 609 21.65 -49.92 -22.87
CA ALA A 609 22.12 -49.25 -21.66
C ALA A 609 22.63 -50.26 -20.63
N ILE A 610 23.58 -49.85 -19.80
CA ILE A 610 24.06 -50.64 -18.66
C ILE A 610 22.94 -50.70 -17.63
N GLY A 611 22.45 -51.90 -17.30
CA GLY A 611 21.28 -52.08 -16.43
C GLY A 611 20.03 -52.49 -17.20
N TYR A 612 20.02 -52.42 -18.54
CA TYR A 612 18.89 -52.96 -19.30
C TYR A 612 18.95 -54.51 -19.30
N ASN A 613 17.85 -55.17 -18.92
CA ASN A 613 17.68 -56.63 -18.97
C ASN A 613 16.66 -57.06 -20.05
N PRO A 614 16.98 -56.96 -21.35
CA PRO A 614 16.27 -57.73 -22.34
C PRO A 614 16.69 -59.19 -22.16
N PHE A 615 15.78 -60.13 -22.38
CA PHE A 615 15.88 -61.60 -22.30
C PHE A 615 17.10 -62.27 -23.03
N PHE A 616 18.29 -61.74 -22.86
CA PHE A 616 19.56 -62.14 -23.45
C PHE A 616 20.48 -62.60 -22.32
N GLU A 617 20.67 -63.90 -22.24
CA GLU A 617 21.77 -64.47 -21.46
C GLU A 617 23.10 -64.18 -22.18
N GLY A 618 24.07 -63.64 -21.44
CA GLY A 618 25.45 -63.48 -21.91
C GLY A 618 25.96 -62.04 -22.03
N ASP A 619 27.21 -61.94 -22.46
CA ASP A 619 27.93 -60.68 -22.61
C ASP A 619 27.54 -60.00 -23.94
N ILE A 620 27.14 -58.73 -23.87
CA ILE A 620 26.55 -58.00 -25.01
C ILE A 620 27.41 -56.85 -25.52
N TYR A 621 28.27 -56.30 -24.64
CA TYR A 621 29.20 -55.24 -24.98
C TYR A 621 30.43 -55.81 -25.65
N GLN A 622 31.02 -55.03 -26.57
CA GLN A 622 32.23 -55.39 -27.30
C GLN A 622 33.21 -54.22 -27.26
N SER A 623 34.50 -54.55 -27.27
CA SER A 623 35.57 -53.54 -27.34
C SER A 623 36.10 -53.41 -28.75
N CYS A 624 36.52 -52.20 -29.11
CA CYS A 624 37.39 -51.96 -30.24
C CYS A 624 38.76 -51.46 -29.77
N ASP A 625 39.81 -51.90 -30.46
CA ASP A 625 41.18 -51.42 -30.24
C ASP A 625 41.46 -50.24 -31.19
N ILE A 626 41.94 -49.14 -30.62
CA ILE A 626 42.28 -47.91 -31.32
C ILE A 626 43.77 -47.66 -31.13
N LYS A 627 44.52 -47.58 -32.23
CA LYS A 627 45.93 -47.19 -32.19
C LYS A 627 46.03 -45.68 -31.96
N LEU A 628 46.79 -45.27 -30.95
CA LEU A 628 46.95 -43.88 -30.55
C LEU A 628 48.13 -43.23 -31.28
N GLU A 629 47.89 -42.06 -31.84
CA GLU A 629 48.89 -41.20 -32.46
C GLU A 629 48.98 -39.86 -31.74
N LYS A 630 50.18 -39.29 -31.69
CA LYS A 630 50.38 -38.01 -31.02
C LYS A 630 49.56 -36.93 -31.73
N GLY A 631 48.78 -36.18 -30.97
CA GLY A 631 47.88 -35.16 -31.49
C GLY A 631 46.44 -35.61 -31.70
N ASP A 632 46.12 -36.90 -31.56
CA ASP A 632 44.74 -37.38 -31.57
C ASP A 632 43.92 -36.70 -30.46
N ILE A 633 42.73 -36.21 -30.80
CA ILE A 633 41.79 -35.61 -29.84
C ILE A 633 40.52 -36.44 -29.78
N PHE A 634 40.10 -36.74 -28.56
CA PHE A 634 38.94 -37.56 -28.25
C PHE A 634 37.90 -36.78 -27.44
N TYR A 635 36.62 -37.03 -27.68
CA TYR A 635 35.50 -36.50 -26.91
C TYR A 635 34.50 -37.58 -26.54
N LEU A 636 34.07 -37.58 -25.28
CA LEU A 636 32.92 -38.32 -24.76
C LEU A 636 31.87 -37.31 -24.34
N CYS A 637 30.63 -37.47 -24.83
CA CYS A 637 29.54 -36.52 -24.60
C CYS A 637 28.28 -37.26 -24.14
N THR A 638 27.67 -36.81 -23.05
CA THR A 638 26.30 -37.19 -22.69
C THR A 638 25.29 -36.47 -23.61
N ASP A 639 24.03 -36.86 -23.54
CA ASP A 639 23.05 -36.44 -24.54
C ASP A 639 22.47 -35.02 -24.30
N GLY A 640 22.68 -34.44 -23.12
CA GLY A 640 22.00 -33.22 -22.70
C GLY A 640 22.30 -32.01 -23.57
N TYR A 641 23.53 -31.88 -24.08
CA TYR A 641 23.87 -30.82 -25.03
C TYR A 641 23.02 -30.95 -26.30
N ALA A 642 22.89 -32.17 -26.85
CA ALA A 642 22.09 -32.45 -28.04
C ALA A 642 20.59 -32.28 -27.77
N ASN A 643 20.13 -32.57 -26.56
CA ASN A 643 18.73 -32.45 -26.15
C ASN A 643 18.29 -31.01 -25.84
N GLN A 644 19.24 -30.06 -25.71
CA GLN A 644 18.90 -28.68 -25.41
C GLN A 644 18.02 -28.03 -26.49
N MET A 645 16.95 -27.40 -26.03
CA MET A 645 16.00 -26.67 -26.88
C MET A 645 16.46 -25.23 -27.08
N ASN A 646 16.27 -24.72 -28.31
CA ASN A 646 16.51 -23.32 -28.65
C ASN A 646 15.42 -22.42 -28.06
N GLY A 647 15.81 -21.27 -27.49
CA GLY A 647 14.87 -20.36 -26.82
C GLY A 647 13.92 -19.56 -27.70
N MET A 648 14.14 -19.52 -29.02
CA MET A 648 13.26 -18.85 -29.98
C MET A 648 12.54 -19.84 -30.90
N THR A 649 13.28 -20.81 -31.44
CA THR A 649 12.76 -21.73 -32.46
C THR A 649 12.18 -23.02 -31.89
N PHE A 650 12.42 -23.31 -30.60
CA PHE A 650 12.05 -24.57 -29.95
C PHE A 650 12.57 -25.82 -30.69
N GLN A 651 13.66 -25.71 -31.45
CA GLN A 651 14.33 -26.85 -32.04
C GLN A 651 15.38 -27.41 -31.06
N LYS A 652 15.52 -28.75 -31.02
CA LYS A 652 16.65 -29.40 -30.34
C LYS A 652 17.97 -29.04 -31.02
N TYR A 653 19.05 -28.92 -30.24
CA TYR A 653 20.41 -28.72 -30.75
C TYR A 653 20.79 -29.85 -31.70
N ASN A 654 20.50 -31.09 -31.28
CA ASN A 654 20.74 -32.38 -31.94
C ASN A 654 22.22 -32.78 -32.06
N THR A 655 22.46 -34.09 -32.17
CA THR A 655 23.80 -34.68 -32.23
C THR A 655 24.60 -34.22 -33.45
N LYS A 656 23.94 -33.92 -34.58
CA LYS A 656 24.62 -33.43 -35.80
C LYS A 656 25.28 -32.07 -35.54
N ARG A 657 24.61 -31.17 -34.82
CA ARG A 657 25.21 -29.88 -34.45
C ARG A 657 26.30 -30.05 -33.40
N VAL A 658 26.16 -30.96 -32.43
CA VAL A 658 27.24 -31.26 -31.47
C VAL A 658 28.51 -31.68 -32.20
N ARG A 659 28.40 -32.62 -33.15
CA ARG A 659 29.55 -33.05 -33.97
C ARG A 659 30.19 -31.88 -34.74
N GLN A 660 29.36 -30.99 -35.31
CA GLN A 660 29.84 -29.82 -36.03
C GLN A 660 30.52 -28.80 -35.11
N LEU A 661 30.00 -28.59 -33.90
CA LEU A 661 30.63 -27.76 -32.88
C LEU A 661 31.99 -28.32 -32.48
N LEU A 662 32.08 -29.62 -32.18
CA LEU A 662 33.35 -30.28 -31.87
C LEU A 662 34.35 -30.15 -33.03
N GLN A 663 33.88 -30.29 -34.27
CA GLN A 663 34.71 -30.08 -35.47
C GLN A 663 35.18 -28.63 -35.65
N ASN A 664 34.45 -27.64 -35.13
CA ASN A 664 34.88 -26.25 -35.18
C ASN A 664 35.92 -25.94 -34.08
N ILE A 665 35.80 -26.58 -32.91
CA ILE A 665 36.65 -26.25 -31.76
C ILE A 665 37.89 -27.15 -31.61
N TYR A 666 37.97 -28.32 -32.26
CA TYR A 666 39.05 -29.29 -31.98
C TYR A 666 40.47 -28.77 -32.27
N THR A 667 40.62 -27.78 -33.14
CA THR A 667 41.93 -27.16 -33.43
C THR A 667 42.34 -26.10 -32.39
N SER A 668 41.39 -25.63 -31.57
CA SER A 668 41.65 -24.69 -30.48
C SER A 668 42.31 -25.41 -29.31
N PRO A 669 43.15 -24.72 -28.50
CA PRO A 669 43.73 -25.30 -27.29
C PRO A 669 42.66 -25.92 -26.39
N LEU A 670 42.87 -27.15 -25.91
CA LEU A 670 41.86 -27.89 -25.13
C LEU A 670 41.35 -27.10 -23.91
N GLU A 671 42.22 -26.33 -23.27
CA GLU A 671 41.89 -25.49 -22.10
C GLU A 671 40.85 -24.41 -22.41
N THR A 672 40.74 -23.97 -23.67
CA THR A 672 39.79 -22.93 -24.12
C THR A 672 38.45 -23.49 -24.58
N GLN A 673 38.39 -24.78 -24.90
CA GLN A 673 37.19 -25.40 -25.46
C GLN A 673 35.97 -25.40 -24.52
N PRO A 674 36.09 -25.56 -23.18
CA PRO A 674 34.95 -25.42 -22.27
C PRO A 674 34.24 -24.07 -22.39
N GLU A 675 34.99 -22.98 -22.56
CA GLU A 675 34.41 -21.64 -22.72
C GLU A 675 33.68 -21.51 -24.06
N LEU A 676 34.22 -22.10 -25.13
CA LEU A 676 33.54 -22.14 -26.44
C LEU A 676 32.24 -22.94 -26.39
N LEU A 677 32.23 -24.07 -25.67
CA LEU A 677 31.03 -24.88 -25.43
C LEU A 677 29.98 -24.11 -24.61
N GLU A 678 30.38 -23.46 -23.52
CA GLU A 678 29.48 -22.66 -22.67
C GLU A 678 28.85 -21.51 -23.47
N ASN A 679 29.65 -20.80 -24.27
CA ASN A 679 29.18 -19.66 -25.06
C ASN A 679 28.15 -20.08 -26.12
N GLU A 680 28.44 -21.14 -26.89
CA GLU A 680 27.50 -21.70 -27.87
C GLU A 680 26.21 -22.20 -27.18
N PHE A 681 26.34 -22.87 -26.03
CA PHE A 681 25.21 -23.38 -25.27
C PHE A 681 24.29 -22.25 -24.78
N LEU A 682 24.85 -21.20 -24.16
CA LEU A 682 24.09 -20.06 -23.68
C LEU A 682 23.40 -19.30 -24.82
N GLN A 683 24.08 -19.14 -25.96
CA GLN A 683 23.51 -18.52 -27.16
C GLN A 683 22.33 -19.35 -27.70
N TRP A 684 22.49 -20.67 -27.82
CA TRP A 684 21.43 -21.54 -28.31
C TRP A 684 20.23 -21.59 -27.36
N LYS A 685 20.48 -21.83 -26.07
CA LYS A 685 19.45 -21.92 -25.03
C LYS A 685 18.67 -20.62 -24.89
N GLY A 686 19.34 -19.46 -24.96
CA GLY A 686 18.74 -18.16 -24.71
C GLY A 686 17.99 -18.13 -23.36
N LYS A 687 16.74 -17.66 -23.39
CA LYS A 687 15.85 -17.60 -22.20
C LYS A 687 15.18 -18.94 -21.86
N TYR A 688 15.42 -20.01 -22.62
CA TYR A 688 14.85 -21.31 -22.30
C TYR A 688 15.54 -21.95 -21.09
N LYS A 689 14.85 -22.89 -20.46
CA LYS A 689 15.42 -23.70 -19.38
C LYS A 689 16.38 -24.75 -19.94
N GLN A 690 17.32 -25.17 -19.12
CA GLN A 690 18.15 -26.32 -19.43
C GLN A 690 17.29 -27.59 -19.42
N MET A 691 17.49 -28.46 -20.41
CA MET A 691 16.65 -29.65 -20.59
C MET A 691 17.16 -30.86 -19.82
N ASP A 692 18.47 -31.04 -19.78
CA ASP A 692 19.14 -32.18 -19.16
C ASP A 692 20.50 -31.83 -18.56
N ASP A 693 21.07 -32.74 -17.78
CA ASP A 693 22.46 -32.67 -17.36
C ASP A 693 23.40 -32.73 -18.58
N ILE A 694 24.55 -32.06 -18.51
CA ILE A 694 25.50 -32.02 -19.62
C ILE A 694 26.88 -32.35 -19.11
N LEU A 695 27.52 -33.31 -19.75
CA LEU A 695 28.89 -33.68 -19.49
C LEU A 695 29.63 -33.98 -20.80
N ILE A 696 30.71 -33.24 -21.01
CA ILE A 696 31.64 -33.44 -22.12
C ILE A 696 33.04 -33.55 -21.54
N VAL A 697 33.72 -34.66 -21.81
CA VAL A 697 35.14 -34.85 -21.47
C VAL A 697 35.93 -34.92 -22.77
N GLY A 698 36.88 -34.01 -22.92
CA GLY A 698 37.83 -34.00 -24.04
C GLY A 698 39.24 -34.29 -23.57
N PHE A 699 40.01 -35.07 -24.32
CA PHE A 699 41.43 -35.31 -24.03
C PHE A 699 42.25 -35.47 -25.31
N LYS A 700 43.55 -35.19 -25.21
CA LYS A 700 44.49 -35.25 -26.33
C LYS A 700 45.69 -36.14 -26.03
N VAL A 701 46.08 -36.94 -27.01
CA VAL A 701 47.25 -37.83 -26.92
C VAL A 701 48.53 -37.03 -27.13
N TYR A 702 49.50 -37.18 -26.22
CA TYR A 702 50.74 -36.37 -26.16
C TYR A 702 52.02 -37.11 -26.56
#